data_AF-A0A0L0FMS9-F1
#
_entry.id   AF-A0A0L0FMS9-F1
#
_cell.length_a   1.000
_cell.length_b   1.000
_cell.length_c   1.000
_cell.angle_alpha   90.00
_cell.angle_beta   90.00
_cell.angle_gamma   90.00
#
_symmetry.space_group_name_H-M   'P 1'
#
loop_
_entity.id
_entity.type
_entity.pdbx_description
1 polymer ?
#
loop_
_entity_poly.entity_id
_entity_poly.type
_entity_poly.pdbx_seq_one_letter_code
_entity_poly.pdbx_strand_id
1 'polypeptide(L)'
;MQDPLTREQLKKKLAKIKGAGRNVMLMTAGFDGCTRMGGIKTAFTSLAYTLRDAGYNVTVLYLNAGLGMNCRGSNVVRMRQEGITLVPGVPGGRKTNDIRPLMLSFHLYEYLKSVQDTYPIIISHDFESKLMYVLLAQQQGLQFQHNKIIVWGHSHRRFVDKMNQRWPHRETMLAYFLEQETYRLARNTVSPSVWYQNKLYEQGYYNLDPNTEVDILQNIIYTQNPYVQEKEILHPAGLAFFSRLDKLKGIRVFMDAIDIIYNQRKTAFEAKRQAITAAKREAKQSGATVPAALRAAPSEEPLDVLFLGVDSDLSKMERSSTMIYNRCRRWSPHVWCYLNHTMDTQSAIEEITSSKSLIVLPTLADTFPYSVLESIYHGLPFVASRIGGIPEMLHPVSQEEHLFEAGNAEALAAKMSNVLNRGIEPAVPAYHFHDTALQWAKYIKKQFKSLDDEKGTKPVRSLVNLSTLSALHMDGLPVTVGITHMLERRSETYLRECLLAFANQTYMDFEVVIAINGGDQDKEYAKVIGEHFGTAFKRLSVFNSPVVNIDELRNFVVEKAQGDYVLMFDDDDVPYADMVESMLRAASNTDADVIACLSAHHRFTPASTRIATDGSLMDGVADKGGPLSTWQYDHIALAAGNVPSVGFTQNLFGQAAFFAKTAKFREIGGITMAGVKSNFVDWSFWLKASLRGLHIELVPEPLYKYRLKSRDSLYNDDSGSGHSRILKEMEYLYRDESPEARAKLLDMLVLGYAAQAGV
;
A
#
# COMPACT_ATOMS: atom_id res chain seq x y z
N MET A 1 -7.54 -31.88 -25.96
CA MET A 1 -7.85 -30.48 -25.58
C MET A 1 -8.54 -29.80 -26.76
N GLN A 2 -9.57 -28.98 -26.54
CA GLN A 2 -10.24 -28.21 -27.61
C GLN A 2 -9.29 -27.14 -28.17
N ASP A 3 -9.45 -26.79 -29.45
CA ASP A 3 -8.66 -25.76 -30.10
C ASP A 3 -8.76 -24.40 -29.37
N PRO A 4 -7.67 -23.62 -29.32
CA PRO A 4 -7.71 -22.28 -28.75
C PRO A 4 -8.76 -21.40 -29.41
N LEU A 5 -9.50 -20.66 -28.57
CA LEU A 5 -10.47 -19.69 -29.08
C LEU A 5 -9.75 -18.55 -29.81
N THR A 6 -10.29 -18.13 -30.94
CA THR A 6 -9.90 -16.86 -31.53
C THR A 6 -10.36 -15.70 -30.64
N ARG A 7 -9.75 -14.52 -30.79
CA ARG A 7 -10.17 -13.30 -30.09
C ARG A 7 -11.66 -13.00 -30.28
N GLU A 8 -12.18 -13.17 -31.49
CA GLU A 8 -13.61 -12.99 -31.79
C GLU A 8 -14.49 -14.01 -31.06
N GLN A 9 -14.03 -15.25 -30.92
CA GLN A 9 -14.74 -16.27 -30.15
C GLN A 9 -14.73 -15.94 -28.64
N LEU A 10 -13.60 -15.49 -28.08
CA LEU A 10 -13.52 -15.04 -26.69
C LEU A 10 -14.44 -13.84 -26.45
N LYS A 11 -14.39 -12.83 -27.31
CA LYS A 11 -15.25 -11.65 -27.24
C LYS A 11 -16.74 -12.01 -27.28
N LYS A 12 -17.15 -12.94 -28.17
CA LYS A 12 -18.52 -13.47 -28.21
C LYS A 12 -18.90 -14.19 -26.91
N LYS A 13 -17.98 -14.89 -26.26
CA LYS A 13 -18.24 -15.52 -24.95
C LYS A 13 -18.34 -14.48 -23.84
N LEU A 14 -17.45 -13.49 -23.79
CA LEU A 14 -17.47 -12.41 -22.81
C LEU A 14 -18.75 -11.57 -22.92
N ALA A 15 -19.20 -11.25 -24.14
CA ALA A 15 -20.45 -10.51 -24.35
C ALA A 15 -21.68 -11.19 -23.73
N LYS A 16 -21.67 -12.52 -23.55
CA LYS A 16 -22.75 -13.27 -22.88
C LYS A 16 -22.82 -13.04 -21.36
N ILE A 17 -21.76 -12.50 -20.75
CA ILE A 17 -21.75 -12.13 -19.32
C ILE A 17 -22.78 -11.02 -19.06
N LYS A 18 -23.00 -10.13 -20.04
CA LYS A 18 -23.94 -9.00 -19.98
C LYS A 18 -23.65 -8.09 -18.79
N GLY A 19 -22.52 -7.38 -18.82
CA GLY A 19 -22.16 -6.37 -17.81
C GLY A 19 -23.12 -5.18 -17.72
N ALA A 20 -24.04 -5.04 -18.71
CA ALA A 20 -25.16 -4.11 -18.71
C ALA A 20 -24.76 -2.63 -18.53
N GLY A 21 -23.55 -2.24 -18.96
CA GLY A 21 -23.05 -0.87 -18.82
C GLY A 21 -22.81 -0.45 -17.37
N ARG A 22 -22.71 -1.39 -16.42
CA ARG A 22 -22.34 -1.06 -15.03
C ARG A 22 -20.89 -0.59 -14.99
N ASN A 23 -20.63 0.43 -14.17
CA ASN A 23 -19.32 1.05 -14.06
C ASN A 23 -18.38 0.26 -13.16
N VAL A 24 -17.14 0.06 -13.60
CA VAL A 24 -16.05 -0.53 -12.83
C VAL A 24 -14.84 0.40 -12.88
N MET A 25 -14.27 0.73 -11.72
CA MET A 25 -13.01 1.48 -11.65
C MET A 25 -11.83 0.54 -11.42
N LEU A 26 -10.78 0.71 -12.22
CA LEU A 26 -9.50 0.02 -12.10
C LEU A 26 -8.43 1.04 -11.69
N MET A 27 -7.86 0.89 -10.51
CA MET A 27 -6.82 1.77 -9.97
C MET A 27 -5.46 1.12 -10.12
N THR A 28 -4.55 1.77 -10.85
CA THR A 28 -3.27 1.15 -11.18
C THR A 28 -2.10 2.12 -11.34
N ALA A 29 -0.93 1.66 -10.93
CA ALA A 29 0.39 2.27 -11.12
C ALA A 29 0.99 1.96 -12.50
N GLY A 30 0.40 1.01 -13.25
CA GLY A 30 0.85 0.59 -14.57
C GLY A 30 -0.31 0.38 -15.53
N PHE A 31 -0.27 1.00 -16.71
CA PHE A 31 -1.29 0.81 -17.74
C PHE A 31 -0.76 1.06 -19.15
N ASP A 32 -1.37 0.46 -20.16
CA ASP A 32 -0.96 0.65 -21.55
C ASP A 32 -1.06 2.13 -22.00
N GLY A 33 -0.07 2.57 -22.79
CA GLY A 33 0.13 3.97 -23.13
C GLY A 33 0.74 4.84 -22.01
N CYS A 34 0.62 4.43 -20.73
CA CYS A 34 1.17 5.19 -19.60
C CYS A 34 2.52 4.64 -19.12
N THR A 35 2.72 3.32 -19.19
CA THR A 35 3.89 2.60 -18.70
C THR A 35 4.45 1.69 -19.79
N ARG A 36 5.78 1.70 -20.01
CA ARG A 36 6.43 0.96 -21.11
C ARG A 36 6.26 -0.56 -20.95
N MET A 37 6.75 -1.11 -19.83
CA MET A 37 6.70 -2.54 -19.51
C MET A 37 6.40 -2.76 -18.01
N GLY A 38 5.89 -3.94 -17.65
CA GLY A 38 5.69 -4.36 -16.26
C GLY A 38 4.47 -5.26 -16.05
N GLY A 39 4.50 -6.13 -15.04
CA GLY A 39 3.41 -7.08 -14.80
C GLY A 39 2.08 -6.43 -14.42
N ILE A 40 2.11 -5.40 -13.56
CA ILE A 40 0.90 -4.63 -13.18
C ILE A 40 0.27 -3.97 -14.42
N LYS A 41 1.10 -3.45 -15.33
CA LYS A 41 0.64 -2.88 -16.62
C LYS A 41 -0.13 -3.94 -17.42
N THR A 42 0.47 -5.09 -17.67
CA THR A 42 -0.17 -6.16 -18.46
C THR A 42 -1.44 -6.67 -17.79
N ALA A 43 -1.44 -6.83 -16.47
CA ALA A 43 -2.59 -7.27 -15.69
C ALA A 43 -3.80 -6.34 -15.81
N PHE A 44 -3.62 -5.06 -15.50
CA PHE A 44 -4.71 -4.10 -15.52
C PHE A 44 -5.16 -3.77 -16.94
N THR A 45 -4.25 -3.76 -17.91
CA THR A 45 -4.61 -3.63 -19.33
C THR A 45 -5.47 -4.80 -19.78
N SER A 46 -5.07 -6.04 -19.45
CA SER A 46 -5.81 -7.23 -19.84
C SER A 46 -7.18 -7.33 -19.17
N LEU A 47 -7.26 -6.96 -17.88
CA LEU A 47 -8.52 -6.90 -17.15
C LEU A 47 -9.45 -5.82 -17.72
N ALA A 48 -8.94 -4.63 -18.04
CA ALA A 48 -9.73 -3.54 -18.61
C ALA A 48 -10.42 -3.96 -19.93
N TYR A 49 -9.67 -4.58 -20.84
CA TYR A 49 -10.23 -5.07 -22.10
C TYR A 49 -11.21 -6.24 -21.90
N THR A 50 -10.90 -7.16 -20.98
CA THR A 50 -11.79 -8.27 -20.64
C THR A 50 -13.15 -7.79 -20.13
N LEU A 51 -13.15 -6.80 -19.23
CA LEU A 51 -14.38 -6.24 -18.66
C LEU A 51 -15.15 -5.39 -19.68
N ARG A 52 -14.46 -4.60 -20.52
CA ARG A 52 -15.09 -3.89 -21.63
C ARG A 52 -15.82 -4.85 -22.56
N ASP A 53 -15.15 -5.94 -22.97
CA ASP A 53 -15.74 -6.94 -23.88
C ASP A 53 -16.85 -7.75 -23.21
N ALA A 54 -16.88 -7.82 -21.88
CA ALA A 54 -18.00 -8.36 -21.11
C ALA A 54 -19.20 -7.40 -21.00
N GLY A 55 -19.07 -6.15 -21.48
CA GLY A 55 -20.12 -5.14 -21.51
C GLY A 55 -20.18 -4.24 -20.28
N TYR A 56 -19.08 -4.08 -19.54
CA TYR A 56 -18.95 -3.11 -18.46
C TYR A 56 -18.39 -1.77 -18.97
N ASN A 57 -18.75 -0.68 -18.29
CA ASN A 57 -18.11 0.62 -18.50
C ASN A 57 -16.86 0.70 -17.64
N VAL A 58 -15.68 0.71 -18.27
CA VAL A 58 -14.39 0.64 -17.54
C VAL A 58 -13.75 2.01 -17.46
N THR A 59 -13.46 2.45 -16.23
CA THR A 59 -12.61 3.61 -15.94
C THR A 59 -11.31 3.16 -15.31
N VAL A 60 -10.18 3.66 -15.80
CA VAL A 60 -8.84 3.41 -15.26
C VAL A 60 -8.32 4.67 -14.60
N LEU A 61 -8.09 4.62 -13.29
CA LEU A 61 -7.43 5.68 -12.53
C LEU A 61 -5.94 5.35 -12.43
N TYR A 62 -5.10 6.13 -13.13
CA TYR A 62 -3.66 5.94 -13.13
C TYR A 62 -3.00 6.64 -11.94
N LEU A 63 -2.43 5.89 -11.00
CA LEU A 63 -1.95 6.40 -9.72
C LEU A 63 -0.57 7.10 -9.79
N ASN A 64 0.18 6.91 -10.88
CA ASN A 64 1.57 7.37 -11.03
C ASN A 64 1.76 8.61 -11.92
N ALA A 65 0.77 9.51 -11.98
CA ALA A 65 0.79 10.66 -12.90
C ALA A 65 1.97 11.63 -12.74
N GLY A 66 2.69 11.61 -11.60
CA GLY A 66 3.92 12.39 -11.41
C GLY A 66 5.20 11.76 -12.00
N LEU A 67 5.16 10.48 -12.39
CA LEU A 67 6.30 9.72 -12.95
C LEU A 67 6.07 9.26 -14.40
N GLY A 68 4.82 9.29 -14.89
CA GLY A 68 4.45 8.85 -16.23
C GLY A 68 4.35 10.00 -17.23
N MET A 69 5.44 10.34 -17.93
CA MET A 69 5.47 11.38 -18.98
C MET A 69 4.48 11.12 -20.15
N ASN A 70 3.92 9.90 -20.27
CA ASN A 70 3.12 9.48 -21.43
C ASN A 70 1.62 9.30 -21.16
N CYS A 71 1.14 9.46 -19.92
CA CYS A 71 -0.27 9.21 -19.58
C CYS A 71 -1.19 10.42 -19.84
N ARG A 72 -0.96 11.19 -20.90
CA ARG A 72 -1.74 12.39 -21.26
C ARG A 72 -1.92 12.49 -22.78
N GLY A 73 -2.77 13.40 -23.23
CA GLY A 73 -2.92 13.71 -24.65
C GLY A 73 -3.43 12.52 -25.48
N SER A 74 -2.65 12.12 -26.50
CA SER A 74 -3.04 11.11 -27.49
C SER A 74 -3.37 9.75 -26.89
N ASN A 75 -2.72 9.33 -25.79
CA ASN A 75 -3.02 8.06 -25.14
C ASN A 75 -4.38 8.03 -24.46
N VAL A 76 -4.81 9.14 -23.85
CA VAL A 76 -6.15 9.27 -23.27
C VAL A 76 -7.22 9.22 -24.38
N VAL A 77 -6.94 9.87 -25.51
CA VAL A 77 -7.83 9.82 -26.69
C VAL A 77 -7.93 8.41 -27.26
N ARG A 78 -6.79 7.71 -27.41
CA ARG A 78 -6.74 6.32 -27.88
C ARG A 78 -7.56 5.39 -26.99
N MET A 79 -7.34 5.43 -25.67
CA MET A 79 -8.11 4.58 -24.73
C MET A 79 -9.61 4.85 -24.82
N ARG A 80 -10.01 6.12 -24.94
CA ARG A 80 -11.42 6.50 -25.09
C ARG A 80 -12.03 5.95 -26.38
N GLN A 81 -11.29 6.01 -27.50
CA GLN A 81 -11.72 5.40 -28.77
C GLN A 81 -11.85 3.88 -28.67
N GLU A 82 -11.04 3.25 -27.82
CA GLU A 82 -11.09 1.81 -27.53
C GLU A 82 -12.14 1.43 -26.46
N GLY A 83 -12.94 2.39 -25.98
CA GLY A 83 -14.04 2.16 -25.03
C GLY A 83 -13.61 2.08 -23.56
N ILE A 84 -12.44 2.63 -23.21
CA ILE A 84 -11.92 2.69 -21.83
C ILE A 84 -11.68 4.15 -21.44
N THR A 85 -12.22 4.59 -20.30
CA THR A 85 -11.99 5.93 -19.78
C THR A 85 -10.68 5.96 -18.98
N LEU A 86 -9.70 6.77 -19.36
CA LEU A 86 -8.43 6.90 -18.64
C LEU A 86 -8.36 8.23 -17.87
N VAL A 87 -8.19 8.16 -16.55
CA VAL A 87 -8.02 9.30 -15.64
C VAL A 87 -6.55 9.38 -15.19
N PRO A 88 -5.77 10.38 -15.66
CA PRO A 88 -4.33 10.42 -15.45
C PRO A 88 -3.96 11.11 -14.14
N GLY A 89 -3.99 10.34 -13.05
CA GLY A 89 -3.65 10.83 -11.72
C GLY A 89 -4.84 10.93 -10.80
N VAL A 90 -4.57 10.89 -9.49
CA VAL A 90 -5.54 11.28 -8.48
C VAL A 90 -5.73 12.80 -8.60
N PRO A 91 -6.96 13.29 -8.87
CA PRO A 91 -7.24 14.72 -8.86
C PRO A 91 -6.85 15.32 -7.51
N GLY A 92 -6.27 16.52 -7.51
CA GLY A 92 -5.80 17.16 -6.29
C GLY A 92 -6.89 17.30 -5.24
N GLY A 93 -6.53 17.11 -3.97
CA GLY A 93 -7.42 17.27 -2.82
C GLY A 93 -7.16 18.55 -2.03
N ARG A 94 -7.75 18.62 -0.83
CA ARG A 94 -7.46 19.68 0.13
C ARG A 94 -5.96 19.69 0.46
N LYS A 95 -5.40 20.87 0.73
CA LYS A 95 -4.00 21.02 1.15
C LYS A 95 -3.76 20.23 2.45
N THR A 96 -2.70 19.44 2.52
CA THR A 96 -2.32 18.64 3.71
C THR A 96 -0.92 18.98 4.19
N ASN A 97 -0.49 18.41 5.31
CA ASN A 97 0.91 18.38 5.71
C ASN A 97 1.76 17.49 4.78
N ASP A 98 3.08 17.70 4.76
CA ASP A 98 4.00 17.09 3.81
C ASP A 98 4.47 15.69 4.28
N ILE A 99 3.61 14.69 4.10
CA ILE A 99 3.93 13.28 4.31
C ILE A 99 3.42 12.49 3.11
N ARG A 100 4.26 12.36 2.09
CA ARG A 100 3.85 11.95 0.74
C ARG A 100 3.01 10.66 0.65
N PRO A 101 3.36 9.53 1.30
CA PRO A 101 2.53 8.32 1.24
C PRO A 101 1.11 8.53 1.80
N LEU A 102 0.99 9.23 2.95
CA LEU A 102 -0.30 9.55 3.57
C LEU A 102 -1.09 10.57 2.74
N MET A 103 -0.43 11.61 2.23
CA MET A 103 -1.05 12.61 1.37
C MET A 103 -1.71 11.97 0.15
N LEU A 104 -0.99 11.07 -0.54
CA LEU A 104 -1.53 10.36 -1.69
C LEU A 104 -2.70 9.45 -1.33
N SER A 105 -2.64 8.79 -0.16
CA SER A 105 -3.76 7.99 0.34
C SER A 105 -4.99 8.85 0.66
N PHE A 106 -4.78 10.03 1.26
CA PHE A 106 -5.86 10.93 1.63
C PHE A 106 -6.52 11.59 0.42
N HIS A 107 -5.72 12.08 -0.54
CA HIS A 107 -6.28 12.64 -1.79
C HIS A 107 -7.04 11.61 -2.60
N LEU A 108 -6.57 10.36 -2.58
CA LEU A 108 -7.31 9.26 -3.19
C LEU A 108 -8.64 9.01 -2.47
N TYR A 109 -8.64 9.03 -1.13
CA TYR A 109 -9.86 8.95 -0.33
C TYR A 109 -10.86 10.04 -0.69
N GLU A 110 -10.43 11.31 -0.74
CA GLU A 110 -11.31 12.43 -1.12
C GLU A 110 -11.87 12.28 -2.53
N TYR A 111 -11.01 11.88 -3.48
CA TYR A 111 -11.44 11.66 -4.86
C TYR A 111 -12.47 10.54 -4.95
N LEU A 112 -12.20 9.37 -4.38
CA LEU A 112 -13.13 8.24 -4.42
C LEU A 112 -14.44 8.57 -3.71
N LYS A 113 -14.40 9.30 -2.59
CA LYS A 113 -15.61 9.76 -1.88
C LYS A 113 -16.50 10.61 -2.80
N SER A 114 -15.91 11.44 -3.66
CA SER A 114 -16.64 12.29 -4.62
C SER A 114 -17.28 11.53 -5.79
N VAL A 115 -16.83 10.30 -6.06
CA VAL A 115 -17.31 9.47 -7.19
C VAL A 115 -17.86 8.11 -6.75
N GLN A 116 -18.02 7.86 -5.44
CA GLN A 116 -18.35 6.54 -4.90
C GLN A 116 -19.65 5.96 -5.46
N ASP A 117 -20.68 6.79 -5.67
CA ASP A 117 -21.96 6.37 -6.23
C ASP A 117 -21.86 5.99 -7.72
N THR A 118 -20.83 6.48 -8.40
CA THR A 118 -20.58 6.18 -9.81
C THR A 118 -19.94 4.80 -10.00
N TYR A 119 -19.13 4.35 -9.04
CA TYR A 119 -18.30 3.15 -9.19
C TYR A 119 -18.56 2.12 -8.08
N PRO A 120 -19.59 1.27 -8.20
CA PRO A 120 -19.91 0.27 -7.18
C PRO A 120 -18.82 -0.81 -7.02
N ILE A 121 -17.99 -1.02 -8.04
CA ILE A 121 -16.83 -1.92 -7.96
C ILE A 121 -15.56 -1.13 -8.26
N ILE A 122 -14.59 -1.23 -7.36
CA ILE A 122 -13.28 -0.61 -7.44
C ILE A 122 -12.23 -1.72 -7.26
N ILE A 123 -11.30 -1.83 -8.20
CA ILE A 123 -10.22 -2.84 -8.17
C ILE A 123 -8.89 -2.10 -8.13
N SER A 124 -8.04 -2.39 -7.16
CA SER A 124 -6.69 -1.82 -7.04
C SER A 124 -5.66 -2.91 -6.83
N HIS A 125 -4.41 -2.66 -7.21
CA HIS A 125 -3.30 -3.53 -6.79
C HIS A 125 -2.80 -3.16 -5.38
N ASP A 126 -2.00 -4.07 -4.82
CA ASP A 126 -1.33 -3.97 -3.52
C ASP A 126 -0.06 -3.11 -3.52
N PHE A 127 0.71 -3.13 -4.61
CA PHE A 127 2.00 -2.43 -4.70
C PHE A 127 1.85 -0.92 -4.45
N GLU A 128 2.51 -0.41 -3.41
CA GLU A 128 2.39 0.95 -2.90
C GLU A 128 0.93 1.40 -2.75
N SER A 129 0.05 0.48 -2.32
CA SER A 129 -1.37 0.74 -2.16
C SER A 129 -1.60 2.00 -1.33
N LYS A 130 -2.57 2.79 -1.80
CA LYS A 130 -2.99 4.07 -1.21
C LYS A 130 -4.38 3.96 -0.58
N LEU A 131 -4.87 2.74 -0.36
CA LEU A 131 -6.26 2.47 0.03
C LEU A 131 -6.56 2.58 1.53
N MET A 132 -5.57 2.77 2.40
CA MET A 132 -5.77 2.75 3.86
C MET A 132 -6.97 3.62 4.30
N TYR A 133 -7.00 4.91 3.97
CA TYR A 133 -8.11 5.79 4.38
C TYR A 133 -9.47 5.38 3.81
N VAL A 134 -9.50 4.84 2.58
CA VAL A 134 -10.72 4.36 1.93
C VAL A 134 -11.27 3.15 2.69
N LEU A 135 -10.41 2.19 3.01
CA LEU A 135 -10.80 0.97 3.70
C LEU A 135 -11.14 1.22 5.18
N LEU A 136 -10.44 2.16 5.85
CA LEU A 136 -10.81 2.62 7.19
C LEU A 136 -12.23 3.19 7.20
N ALA A 137 -12.55 4.11 6.29
CA ALA A 137 -13.88 4.71 6.20
C ALA A 137 -14.97 3.66 5.93
N GLN A 138 -14.65 2.64 5.12
CA GLN A 138 -15.54 1.52 4.85
C GLN A 138 -15.77 0.67 6.11
N GLN A 139 -14.70 0.22 6.77
CA GLN A 139 -14.80 -0.60 7.98
C GLN A 139 -15.57 0.09 9.10
N GLN A 140 -15.34 1.40 9.28
CA GLN A 140 -15.92 2.23 10.34
C GLN A 140 -17.38 2.64 10.09
N GLY A 141 -17.96 2.30 8.93
CA GLY A 141 -19.35 2.66 8.63
C GLY A 141 -19.55 4.10 8.15
N LEU A 142 -18.49 4.80 7.75
CA LEU A 142 -18.52 6.23 7.39
C LEU A 142 -18.77 6.48 5.91
N GLN A 143 -18.09 5.77 5.01
CA GLN A 143 -18.18 5.92 3.55
C GLN A 143 -18.01 4.58 2.83
N PHE A 144 -18.40 4.48 1.56
CA PHE A 144 -18.18 3.29 0.70
C PHE A 144 -18.96 2.02 1.05
N GLN A 145 -20.07 2.12 1.77
CA GLN A 145 -20.83 0.93 2.20
C GLN A 145 -21.59 0.22 1.08
N HIS A 146 -21.68 0.86 -0.08
CA HIS A 146 -22.27 0.28 -1.29
C HIS A 146 -21.22 0.03 -2.38
N ASN A 147 -19.94 0.00 -2.02
CA ASN A 147 -18.83 -0.27 -2.92
C ASN A 147 -18.16 -1.60 -2.55
N LYS A 148 -17.84 -2.43 -3.54
CA LYS A 148 -16.91 -3.56 -3.40
C LYS A 148 -15.52 -3.08 -3.80
N ILE A 149 -14.64 -2.95 -2.81
CA ILE A 149 -13.22 -2.65 -3.01
C ILE A 149 -12.46 -3.98 -3.04
N ILE A 150 -11.79 -4.24 -4.15
CA ILE A 150 -11.10 -5.50 -4.44
C ILE A 150 -9.60 -5.21 -4.54
N VAL A 151 -8.81 -5.85 -3.67
CA VAL A 151 -7.35 -5.73 -3.67
C VAL A 151 -6.75 -6.92 -4.42
N TRP A 152 -6.16 -6.67 -5.58
CA TRP A 152 -5.51 -7.68 -6.41
C TRP A 152 -4.00 -7.73 -6.11
N GLY A 153 -3.55 -8.85 -5.56
CA GLY A 153 -2.17 -9.07 -5.18
C GLY A 153 -1.22 -9.20 -6.37
N HIS A 154 -0.14 -8.41 -6.37
CA HIS A 154 0.92 -8.50 -7.37
C HIS A 154 2.30 -8.60 -6.75
N SER A 155 2.66 -7.77 -5.77
CA SER A 155 3.92 -7.79 -5.00
C SER A 155 3.98 -6.52 -4.15
N HIS A 156 4.16 -6.65 -2.84
CA HIS A 156 4.30 -5.49 -1.97
C HIS A 156 5.73 -4.90 -1.97
N ARG A 157 5.86 -3.61 -1.67
CA ARG A 157 7.14 -2.87 -1.70
C ARG A 157 8.18 -3.48 -0.78
N ARG A 158 7.80 -3.93 0.42
CA ARG A 158 8.74 -4.51 1.41
C ARG A 158 9.38 -5.81 0.93
N PHE A 159 8.65 -6.69 0.24
CA PHE A 159 9.25 -7.87 -0.40
C PHE A 159 10.24 -7.46 -1.49
N VAL A 160 9.86 -6.52 -2.35
CA VAL A 160 10.73 -6.03 -3.41
C VAL A 160 12.01 -5.41 -2.84
N ASP A 161 11.92 -4.61 -1.78
CA ASP A 161 13.09 -4.00 -1.15
C ASP A 161 13.98 -5.02 -0.43
N LYS A 162 13.39 -5.95 0.33
CA LYS A 162 14.14 -7.05 0.96
C LYS A 162 14.92 -7.84 -0.09
N MET A 163 14.27 -8.21 -1.18
CA MET A 163 14.89 -8.98 -2.25
C MET A 163 15.98 -8.17 -2.99
N ASN A 164 15.81 -6.85 -3.11
CA ASN A 164 16.82 -5.97 -3.70
C ASN A 164 17.91 -5.53 -2.71
N GLN A 165 17.86 -5.97 -1.45
CA GLN A 165 18.75 -5.53 -0.36
C GLN A 165 18.75 -3.99 -0.22
N ARG A 166 17.56 -3.39 -0.33
CA ARG A 166 17.35 -1.95 -0.15
C ARG A 166 16.92 -1.68 1.28
N TRP A 167 17.70 -0.85 1.96
CA TRP A 167 17.37 -0.38 3.31
C TRP A 167 16.23 0.63 3.24
N PRO A 168 15.21 0.51 4.11
CA PRO A 168 14.11 1.44 4.13
C PRO A 168 14.53 2.77 4.77
N HIS A 169 14.00 3.86 4.25
CA HIS A 169 14.01 5.18 4.91
C HIS A 169 12.60 5.50 5.41
N ARG A 170 12.44 6.59 6.17
CA ARG A 170 11.17 6.98 6.82
C ARG A 170 9.93 6.88 5.91
N GLU A 171 9.95 7.45 4.71
CA GLU A 171 8.79 7.37 3.79
C GLU A 171 8.49 5.94 3.31
N THR A 172 9.52 5.13 3.12
CA THR A 172 9.38 3.73 2.71
C THR A 172 8.82 2.88 3.85
N MET A 173 9.23 3.13 5.10
CA MET A 173 8.65 2.46 6.28
C MET A 173 7.15 2.78 6.42
N LEU A 174 6.77 4.03 6.17
CA LEU A 174 5.36 4.43 6.15
C LEU A 174 4.62 3.75 5.00
N ALA A 175 5.20 3.67 3.80
CA ALA A 175 4.60 2.93 2.69
C ALA A 175 4.38 1.45 3.02
N TYR A 176 5.33 0.80 3.70
CA TYR A 176 5.15 -0.59 4.17
C TYR A 176 3.95 -0.72 5.11
N PHE A 177 3.81 0.23 6.04
CA PHE A 177 2.67 0.26 6.96
C PHE A 177 1.35 0.41 6.20
N LEU A 178 1.25 1.33 5.24
CA LEU A 178 0.03 1.53 4.45
C LEU A 178 -0.36 0.30 3.60
N GLU A 179 0.64 -0.42 3.06
CA GLU A 179 0.40 -1.69 2.35
C GLU A 179 -0.12 -2.78 3.30
N GLN A 180 0.45 -2.88 4.51
CA GLN A 180 -0.01 -3.82 5.53
C GLN A 180 -1.44 -3.51 5.98
N GLU A 181 -1.73 -2.24 6.27
CA GLU A 181 -3.09 -1.82 6.63
C GLU A 181 -4.09 -2.05 5.51
N THR A 182 -3.67 -1.91 4.24
CA THR A 182 -4.53 -2.26 3.09
C THR A 182 -4.98 -3.72 3.19
N TYR A 183 -4.08 -4.66 3.48
CA TYR A 183 -4.45 -6.07 3.59
C TYR A 183 -5.24 -6.38 4.87
N ARG A 184 -4.87 -5.78 6.01
CA ARG A 184 -5.62 -5.91 7.27
C ARG A 184 -7.09 -5.51 7.10
N LEU A 185 -7.34 -4.45 6.34
CA LEU A 185 -8.67 -3.86 6.17
C LEU A 185 -9.44 -4.41 4.96
N ALA A 186 -8.76 -5.01 3.97
CA ALA A 186 -9.39 -5.49 2.75
C ALA A 186 -10.32 -6.68 3.01
N ARG A 187 -11.60 -6.53 2.63
CA ARG A 187 -12.60 -7.61 2.70
C ARG A 187 -12.66 -8.48 1.45
N ASN A 188 -12.16 -7.98 0.33
CA ASN A 188 -12.13 -8.71 -0.93
C ASN A 188 -10.69 -8.68 -1.44
N THR A 189 -10.00 -9.81 -1.34
CA THR A 189 -8.61 -9.94 -1.77
C THR A 189 -8.52 -11.03 -2.81
N VAL A 190 -7.82 -10.75 -3.91
CA VAL A 190 -7.58 -11.70 -4.98
C VAL A 190 -6.09 -11.97 -5.09
N SER A 191 -5.72 -13.25 -5.09
CA SER A 191 -4.37 -13.72 -5.31
C SER A 191 -4.22 -14.33 -6.71
N PRO A 192 -3.10 -14.08 -7.43
CA PRO A 192 -2.83 -14.71 -8.72
C PRO A 192 -2.42 -16.19 -8.60
N SER A 193 -2.05 -16.65 -7.41
CA SER A 193 -1.58 -18.03 -7.16
C SER A 193 -1.84 -18.49 -5.72
N VAL A 194 -1.83 -19.80 -5.51
CA VAL A 194 -1.87 -20.41 -4.17
C VAL A 194 -0.60 -20.03 -3.39
N TRP A 195 0.55 -20.03 -4.05
CA TRP A 195 1.81 -19.61 -3.43
C TRP A 195 1.72 -18.18 -2.90
N TYR A 196 1.17 -17.25 -3.67
CA TYR A 196 1.07 -15.86 -3.23
C TYR A 196 0.03 -15.69 -2.12
N GLN A 197 -1.09 -16.42 -2.17
CA GLN A 197 -2.06 -16.45 -1.08
C GLN A 197 -1.40 -16.89 0.23
N ASN A 198 -0.62 -17.97 0.21
CA ASN A 198 0.13 -18.43 1.38
C ASN A 198 1.12 -17.37 1.88
N LYS A 199 1.71 -16.58 0.97
CA LYS A 199 2.55 -15.43 1.34
C LYS A 199 1.75 -14.34 2.03
N LEU A 200 0.51 -14.06 1.63
CA LEU A 200 -0.33 -13.06 2.30
C LEU A 200 -0.60 -13.40 3.79
N TYR A 201 -0.65 -14.68 4.14
CA TYR A 201 -0.79 -15.12 5.53
C TYR A 201 0.55 -15.19 6.31
N GLU A 202 1.69 -14.95 5.64
CA GLU A 202 3.00 -14.99 6.29
C GLU A 202 3.15 -13.82 7.29
N GLN A 203 3.22 -14.18 8.57
CA GLN A 203 3.40 -13.24 9.67
C GLN A 203 4.70 -12.45 9.52
N GLY A 204 4.63 -11.16 9.84
CA GLY A 204 5.76 -10.23 9.77
C GLY A 204 5.91 -9.51 8.43
N TYR A 205 5.23 -9.94 7.35
CA TYR A 205 5.25 -9.26 6.05
C TYR A 205 3.89 -8.68 5.67
N TYR A 206 2.90 -9.55 5.45
CA TYR A 206 1.60 -9.15 4.91
C TYR A 206 0.53 -9.09 5.99
N ASN A 207 0.64 -9.92 7.04
CA ASN A 207 -0.24 -9.92 8.21
C ASN A 207 -1.73 -9.95 7.87
N LEU A 208 -2.11 -10.64 6.78
CA LEU A 208 -3.52 -10.84 6.47
C LEU A 208 -4.17 -11.65 7.59
N ASP A 209 -5.37 -11.24 8.03
CA ASP A 209 -6.15 -11.99 9.00
C ASP A 209 -6.37 -13.42 8.46
N PRO A 210 -6.00 -14.49 9.21
CA PRO A 210 -6.22 -15.87 8.78
C PRO A 210 -7.66 -16.21 8.41
N ASN A 211 -8.64 -15.45 8.90
CA ASN A 211 -10.06 -15.61 8.59
C ASN A 211 -10.51 -14.86 7.32
N THR A 212 -9.67 -13.98 6.76
CA THR A 212 -9.99 -13.31 5.50
C THR A 212 -9.87 -14.31 4.36
N GLU A 213 -10.99 -14.58 3.67
CA GLU A 213 -10.98 -15.38 2.46
C GLU A 213 -10.25 -14.63 1.32
N VAL A 214 -9.37 -15.34 0.62
CA VAL A 214 -8.66 -14.83 -0.56
C VAL A 214 -9.07 -15.65 -1.77
N ASP A 215 -9.72 -15.01 -2.75
CA ASP A 215 -10.05 -15.65 -4.01
C ASP A 215 -8.77 -15.87 -4.83
N ILE A 216 -8.64 -17.05 -5.47
CA ILE A 216 -7.54 -17.32 -6.39
C ILE A 216 -8.02 -17.11 -7.82
N LEU A 217 -7.51 -16.07 -8.47
CA LEU A 217 -7.76 -15.78 -9.89
C LEU A 217 -6.44 -15.44 -10.56
N GLN A 218 -6.00 -16.30 -11.49
CA GLN A 218 -4.73 -16.13 -12.17
C GLN A 218 -4.69 -14.85 -13.01
N ASN A 219 -3.47 -14.39 -13.29
CA ASN A 219 -3.24 -13.27 -14.19
C ASN A 219 -3.81 -13.55 -15.60
N ILE A 220 -4.44 -12.53 -16.19
CA ILE A 220 -5.05 -12.60 -17.51
C ILE A 220 -4.04 -12.12 -18.56
N ILE A 221 -3.90 -12.86 -19.66
CA ILE A 221 -3.28 -12.34 -20.89
C ILE A 221 -4.40 -12.01 -21.88
N TYR A 222 -4.50 -10.73 -22.23
CA TYR A 222 -5.36 -10.27 -23.32
C TYR A 222 -4.48 -9.82 -24.50
N THR A 223 -4.41 -10.63 -25.55
CA THR A 223 -3.61 -10.33 -26.75
C THR A 223 -4.42 -10.51 -28.03
N GLN A 224 -3.94 -9.89 -29.12
CA GLN A 224 -4.59 -9.94 -30.43
C GLN A 224 -4.37 -11.28 -31.14
N ASN A 225 -3.22 -11.91 -30.90
CA ASN A 225 -2.84 -13.16 -31.54
C ASN A 225 -3.50 -14.35 -30.81
N PRO A 226 -4.11 -15.30 -31.53
CA PRO A 226 -4.62 -16.50 -30.88
C PRO A 226 -3.48 -17.27 -30.22
N TYR A 227 -3.77 -17.89 -29.06
CA TYR A 227 -2.91 -18.91 -28.50
C TYR A 227 -2.70 -20.00 -29.56
N VAL A 228 -1.45 -20.39 -29.81
CA VAL A 228 -1.14 -21.52 -30.69
C VAL A 228 -0.39 -22.54 -29.85
N GLN A 229 -1.01 -23.70 -29.63
CA GLN A 229 -0.29 -24.81 -29.00
C GLN A 229 0.57 -25.48 -30.05
N GLU A 230 1.87 -25.25 -29.96
CA GLU A 230 2.85 -25.98 -30.76
C GLU A 230 2.83 -27.46 -30.33
N LYS A 231 2.90 -28.37 -31.30
CA LYS A 231 2.84 -29.83 -31.05
C LYS A 231 4.15 -30.54 -31.39
N GLU A 232 5.10 -29.82 -31.96
CA GLU A 232 6.39 -30.34 -32.39
C GLU A 232 7.47 -29.96 -31.38
N ILE A 233 8.51 -30.79 -31.30
CA ILE A 233 9.69 -30.50 -30.49
C ILE A 233 10.37 -29.25 -31.06
N LEU A 234 10.63 -28.29 -30.18
CA LEU A 234 11.24 -27.01 -30.53
C LEU A 234 12.75 -27.13 -30.44
N HIS A 235 13.45 -26.75 -31.51
CA HIS A 235 14.91 -26.79 -31.59
C HIS A 235 15.51 -25.37 -31.61
N PRO A 236 15.80 -24.79 -30.43
CA PRO A 236 16.37 -23.45 -30.37
C PRO A 236 17.82 -23.40 -30.88
N ALA A 237 18.18 -22.30 -31.54
CA ALA A 237 19.51 -22.05 -32.10
C ALA A 237 20.37 -21.10 -31.24
N GLY A 238 19.73 -20.35 -30.34
CA GLY A 238 20.38 -19.38 -29.44
C GLY A 238 19.69 -19.30 -28.09
N LEU A 239 20.12 -18.36 -27.25
CA LEU A 239 19.57 -18.12 -25.91
C LEU A 239 19.06 -16.68 -25.81
N ALA A 240 17.96 -16.45 -25.09
CA ALA A 240 17.42 -15.12 -24.85
C ALA A 240 17.05 -14.92 -23.38
N PHE A 241 17.67 -13.94 -22.72
CA PHE A 241 17.17 -13.41 -21.46
C PHE A 241 16.02 -12.43 -21.75
N PHE A 242 14.80 -12.79 -21.34
CA PHE A 242 13.58 -12.04 -21.65
C PHE A 242 12.87 -11.57 -20.37
N SER A 243 13.36 -10.48 -19.79
CA SER A 243 12.81 -9.87 -18.56
C SER A 243 13.50 -8.54 -18.29
N ARG A 244 13.05 -7.80 -17.27
CA ARG A 244 13.82 -6.65 -16.77
C ARG A 244 15.24 -7.10 -16.40
N LEU A 245 16.25 -6.31 -16.77
CA LEU A 245 17.66 -6.64 -16.54
C LEU A 245 18.08 -6.30 -15.11
N ASP A 246 17.35 -6.84 -14.12
CA ASP A 246 17.57 -6.56 -12.70
C ASP A 246 18.01 -7.82 -11.91
N LYS A 247 18.39 -7.62 -10.64
CA LYS A 247 18.86 -8.69 -9.77
C LYS A 247 17.83 -9.80 -9.57
N LEU A 248 16.57 -9.45 -9.36
CA LEU A 248 15.50 -10.41 -9.04
C LEU A 248 15.13 -11.28 -10.23
N LYS A 249 15.37 -10.79 -11.44
CA LYS A 249 15.20 -11.56 -12.66
C LYS A 249 16.39 -12.49 -12.95
N GLY A 250 17.42 -12.47 -12.11
CA GLY A 250 18.53 -13.42 -12.13
C GLY A 250 19.52 -13.18 -13.27
N ILE A 251 19.68 -11.93 -13.72
CA ILE A 251 20.63 -11.60 -14.80
C ILE A 251 22.06 -12.11 -14.52
N ARG A 252 22.49 -12.12 -13.25
CA ARG A 252 23.79 -12.68 -12.85
C ARG A 252 23.82 -14.20 -13.01
N VAL A 253 22.81 -14.91 -12.50
CA VAL A 253 22.69 -16.38 -12.62
C VAL A 253 22.72 -16.81 -14.09
N PHE A 254 22.02 -16.08 -14.96
CA PHE A 254 22.07 -16.32 -16.40
C PHE A 254 23.49 -16.24 -16.92
N MET A 255 24.17 -15.13 -16.62
CA MET A 255 25.51 -14.85 -17.12
C MET A 255 26.57 -15.80 -16.53
N ASP A 256 26.39 -16.24 -15.28
CA ASP A 256 27.22 -17.27 -14.64
C ASP A 256 27.04 -18.62 -15.36
N ALA A 257 25.82 -18.97 -15.74
CA ALA A 257 25.54 -20.16 -16.54
C ALA A 257 26.15 -20.05 -17.96
N ILE A 258 26.17 -18.87 -18.58
CA ILE A 258 26.89 -18.63 -19.84
C ILE A 258 28.40 -18.75 -19.65
N ASP A 259 28.99 -18.27 -18.54
CA ASP A 259 30.41 -18.47 -18.23
C ASP A 259 30.76 -19.99 -18.23
N ILE A 260 29.88 -20.84 -17.66
CA ILE A 260 30.05 -22.31 -17.67
C ILE A 260 30.00 -22.87 -19.10
N ILE A 261 28.97 -22.53 -19.89
CA ILE A 261 28.83 -23.01 -21.27
C ILE A 261 29.99 -22.53 -22.15
N TYR A 262 30.42 -21.28 -22.00
CA TYR A 262 31.55 -20.71 -22.71
C TYR A 262 32.82 -21.52 -22.44
N ASN A 263 33.13 -21.81 -21.18
CA ASN A 263 34.32 -22.58 -20.82
C ASN A 263 34.27 -23.99 -21.42
N GLN A 264 33.11 -24.66 -21.36
CA GLN A 264 32.93 -25.97 -21.99
C GLN A 264 33.15 -25.93 -23.51
N ARG A 265 32.59 -24.93 -24.20
CA ARG A 265 32.77 -24.75 -25.66
C ARG A 265 34.21 -24.43 -26.02
N LYS A 266 34.87 -23.56 -25.26
CA LYS A 266 36.28 -23.18 -25.46
C LYS A 266 37.19 -24.39 -25.28
N THR A 267 37.04 -25.15 -24.19
CA THR A 267 37.85 -26.36 -23.94
C THR A 267 37.61 -27.41 -25.02
N ALA A 268 36.36 -27.64 -25.43
CA ALA A 268 36.06 -28.56 -26.53
C ALA A 268 36.67 -28.13 -27.87
N PHE A 269 36.65 -26.82 -28.16
CA PHE A 269 37.27 -26.25 -29.35
C PHE A 269 38.80 -26.41 -29.33
N GLU A 270 39.45 -26.09 -28.21
CA GLU A 270 40.90 -26.24 -28.02
C GLU A 270 41.33 -27.70 -28.13
N ALA A 271 40.60 -28.62 -27.49
CA ALA A 271 40.86 -30.06 -27.58
C ALA A 271 40.71 -30.59 -29.02
N LYS A 272 39.64 -30.19 -29.73
CA LYS A 272 39.44 -30.58 -31.14
C LYS A 272 40.54 -30.01 -32.04
N ARG A 273 40.96 -28.75 -31.83
CA ARG A 273 42.06 -28.12 -32.56
C ARG A 273 43.40 -28.83 -32.33
N GLN A 274 43.68 -29.22 -31.09
CA GLN A 274 44.87 -30.02 -30.75
C GLN A 274 44.82 -31.39 -31.42
N ALA A 275 43.68 -32.09 -31.37
CA ALA A 275 43.49 -33.38 -32.04
C ALA A 275 43.69 -33.29 -33.56
N ILE A 276 43.14 -32.25 -34.22
CA ILE A 276 43.36 -32.00 -35.66
C ILE A 276 44.84 -31.75 -35.95
N THR A 277 45.53 -30.98 -35.11
CA THR A 277 46.96 -30.66 -35.29
C THR A 277 47.83 -31.91 -35.13
N ALA A 278 47.54 -32.74 -34.13
CA ALA A 278 48.20 -34.03 -33.93
C ALA A 278 47.95 -34.99 -35.11
N ALA A 279 46.70 -35.16 -35.54
CA ALA A 279 46.36 -36.01 -36.67
C ALA A 279 47.02 -35.55 -37.98
N LYS A 280 47.14 -34.23 -38.20
CA LYS A 280 47.90 -33.68 -39.34
C LYS A 280 49.40 -34.00 -39.26
N ARG A 281 49.99 -33.99 -38.07
CA ARG A 281 51.42 -34.33 -37.86
C ARG A 281 51.68 -35.82 -38.10
N GLU A 282 50.81 -36.69 -37.61
CA GLU A 282 50.91 -38.15 -37.77
C GLU A 282 50.67 -38.57 -39.22
N ALA A 283 49.66 -38.00 -39.89
CA ALA A 283 49.42 -38.16 -41.32
C ALA A 283 50.66 -37.80 -42.16
N LYS A 284 51.35 -36.71 -41.80
CA LYS A 284 52.58 -36.26 -42.48
C LYS A 284 53.77 -37.22 -42.25
N GLN A 285 53.81 -37.94 -41.13
CA GLN A 285 54.88 -38.89 -40.80
C GLN A 285 54.65 -40.30 -41.35
N SER A 286 53.38 -40.72 -41.46
CA SER A 286 52.99 -42.09 -41.87
C SER A 286 52.52 -42.21 -43.31
N GLY A 287 52.30 -41.09 -44.02
CA GLY A 287 51.68 -41.07 -45.35
C GLY A 287 50.17 -41.35 -45.33
N ALA A 288 49.57 -41.54 -44.15
CA ALA A 288 48.13 -41.75 -44.00
C ALA A 288 47.33 -40.44 -44.19
N THR A 289 46.05 -40.55 -44.53
CA THR A 289 45.17 -39.37 -44.62
C THR A 289 44.50 -39.08 -43.29
N VAL A 290 44.31 -37.80 -42.96
CA VAL A 290 43.59 -37.37 -41.74
C VAL A 290 42.17 -37.99 -41.75
N PRO A 291 41.71 -38.60 -40.64
CA PRO A 291 40.38 -39.24 -40.57
C PRO A 291 39.26 -38.28 -40.99
N ALA A 292 38.27 -38.78 -41.75
CA ALA A 292 37.18 -37.98 -42.29
C ALA A 292 36.38 -37.22 -41.20
N ALA A 293 36.21 -37.83 -40.03
CA ALA A 293 35.55 -37.23 -38.85
C ALA A 293 36.29 -35.99 -38.28
N LEU A 294 37.58 -35.83 -38.56
CA LEU A 294 38.42 -34.70 -38.15
C LEU A 294 38.65 -33.68 -39.28
N ARG A 295 38.11 -33.92 -40.50
CA ARG A 295 38.26 -33.00 -41.64
C ARG A 295 37.31 -31.81 -41.59
N ALA A 296 36.14 -31.96 -40.96
CA ALA A 296 35.29 -30.82 -40.64
C ALA A 296 36.00 -29.96 -39.58
N ALA A 297 36.14 -28.66 -39.85
CA ALA A 297 36.55 -27.69 -38.84
C ALA A 297 35.69 -27.85 -37.57
N PRO A 298 36.14 -27.40 -36.38
CA PRO A 298 35.19 -27.17 -35.29
C PRO A 298 34.00 -26.38 -35.83
N SER A 299 32.77 -26.68 -35.39
CA SER A 299 31.66 -25.76 -35.66
C SER A 299 32.06 -24.41 -35.08
N GLU A 300 32.49 -23.48 -35.94
CA GLU A 300 32.93 -22.14 -35.55
C GLU A 300 31.73 -21.25 -35.22
N GLU A 301 30.50 -21.73 -35.44
CA GLU A 301 29.30 -20.97 -35.18
C GLU A 301 29.23 -20.60 -33.69
N PRO A 302 29.28 -19.28 -33.39
CA PRO A 302 29.18 -18.78 -32.03
C PRO A 302 27.79 -19.09 -31.48
N LEU A 303 27.68 -19.18 -30.16
CA LEU A 303 26.37 -19.19 -29.51
C LEU A 303 25.81 -17.78 -29.50
N ASP A 304 24.65 -17.55 -30.11
CA ASP A 304 23.97 -16.26 -30.00
C ASP A 304 23.22 -16.15 -28.67
N VAL A 305 23.43 -15.03 -27.97
CA VAL A 305 22.81 -14.70 -26.68
C VAL A 305 22.18 -13.31 -26.75
N LEU A 306 20.86 -13.27 -26.63
CA LEU A 306 20.07 -12.04 -26.63
C LEU A 306 19.77 -11.61 -25.19
N PHE A 307 19.96 -10.33 -24.89
CA PHE A 307 19.58 -9.67 -23.66
C PHE A 307 18.50 -8.65 -23.97
N LEU A 308 17.24 -8.99 -23.65
CA LEU A 308 16.07 -8.19 -24.01
C LEU A 308 15.34 -7.73 -22.75
N GLY A 309 15.43 -6.43 -22.46
CA GLY A 309 14.68 -5.82 -21.35
C GLY A 309 15.24 -4.52 -20.81
N VAL A 310 14.45 -3.83 -19.99
CA VAL A 310 14.84 -2.51 -19.44
C VAL A 310 16.11 -2.62 -18.59
N ASP A 311 17.10 -1.80 -18.93
CA ASP A 311 18.35 -1.66 -18.18
C ASP A 311 18.08 -1.12 -16.77
N SER A 312 18.66 -1.77 -15.77
CA SER A 312 18.42 -1.47 -14.35
C SER A 312 19.71 -1.25 -13.58
N ASP A 313 19.63 -0.48 -12.50
CA ASP A 313 20.74 -0.30 -11.56
C ASP A 313 20.91 -1.56 -10.70
N LEU A 314 22.09 -2.18 -10.77
CA LEU A 314 22.45 -3.32 -9.93
C LEU A 314 23.13 -2.86 -8.63
N SER A 315 23.78 -1.70 -8.64
CA SER A 315 24.28 -1.03 -7.45
C SER A 315 24.31 0.48 -7.69
N LYS A 316 24.71 1.27 -6.69
CA LYS A 316 24.91 2.72 -6.87
C LYS A 316 25.91 3.07 -7.99
N MET A 317 26.78 2.14 -8.40
CA MET A 317 27.85 2.38 -9.38
C MET A 317 27.83 1.44 -10.60
N GLU A 318 26.89 0.49 -10.68
CA GLU A 318 26.89 -0.52 -11.76
C GLU A 318 25.50 -0.68 -12.37
N ARG A 319 25.38 -0.42 -13.67
CA ARG A 319 24.20 -0.74 -14.49
C ARG A 319 24.31 -2.13 -15.08
N SER A 320 23.15 -2.75 -15.32
CA SER A 320 23.08 -4.08 -15.92
C SER A 320 23.70 -4.13 -17.33
N SER A 321 23.47 -3.11 -18.15
CA SER A 321 24.06 -2.96 -19.48
C SER A 321 25.59 -2.97 -19.46
N THR A 322 26.21 -2.26 -18.52
CA THR A 322 27.67 -2.24 -18.33
C THR A 322 28.21 -3.61 -17.94
N MET A 323 27.55 -4.29 -17.00
CA MET A 323 27.93 -5.64 -16.57
C MET A 323 27.84 -6.64 -17.72
N ILE A 324 26.75 -6.59 -18.50
CA ILE A 324 26.52 -7.44 -19.68
C ILE A 324 27.62 -7.21 -20.71
N TYR A 325 27.89 -5.95 -21.07
CA TYR A 325 28.93 -5.61 -22.05
C TYR A 325 30.30 -6.17 -21.67
N ASN A 326 30.71 -6.00 -20.41
CA ASN A 326 32.00 -6.49 -19.92
C ASN A 326 32.13 -8.01 -20.01
N ARG A 327 31.05 -8.74 -19.75
CA ARG A 327 31.04 -10.21 -19.83
C ARG A 327 31.02 -10.71 -21.27
N CYS A 328 30.21 -10.10 -22.12
CA CYS A 328 30.14 -10.44 -23.54
C CYS A 328 31.49 -10.28 -24.25
N ARG A 329 32.30 -9.28 -23.90
CA ARG A 329 33.67 -9.15 -24.41
C ARG A 329 34.57 -10.34 -24.07
N ARG A 330 34.37 -10.98 -22.92
CA ARG A 330 35.15 -12.16 -22.49
C ARG A 330 34.73 -13.43 -23.24
N TRP A 331 33.47 -13.54 -23.61
CA TRP A 331 32.96 -14.75 -24.26
C TRP A 331 33.25 -14.83 -25.77
N SER A 332 33.65 -13.72 -26.39
CA SER A 332 34.10 -13.69 -27.78
C SER A 332 35.40 -14.51 -27.98
N PRO A 333 35.55 -15.23 -29.11
CA PRO A 333 34.63 -15.32 -30.25
C PRO A 333 33.57 -16.43 -30.15
N HIS A 334 33.53 -17.20 -29.07
CA HIS A 334 32.71 -18.42 -28.98
C HIS A 334 31.23 -18.17 -28.63
N VAL A 335 30.90 -16.99 -28.09
CA VAL A 335 29.54 -16.54 -27.81
C VAL A 335 29.41 -15.09 -28.29
N TRP A 336 28.33 -14.81 -29.03
CA TRP A 336 27.98 -13.48 -29.50
C TRP A 336 26.78 -12.95 -28.72
N CYS A 337 26.84 -11.67 -28.36
CA CYS A 337 25.80 -11.05 -27.56
C CYS A 337 25.08 -9.95 -28.34
N TYR A 338 23.76 -9.92 -28.21
CA TYR A 338 22.91 -8.80 -28.62
C TYR A 338 22.21 -8.22 -27.39
N LEU A 339 22.30 -6.92 -27.18
CA LEU A 339 21.66 -6.22 -26.05
C LEU A 339 20.68 -5.18 -26.58
N ASN A 340 19.41 -5.32 -26.21
CA ASN A 340 18.39 -4.31 -26.48
C ASN A 340 17.57 -4.00 -25.21
N HIS A 341 17.64 -2.74 -24.78
CA HIS A 341 16.97 -2.25 -23.58
C HIS A 341 15.83 -1.27 -23.83
N THR A 342 15.39 -1.14 -25.09
CA THR A 342 14.36 -0.19 -25.52
C THR A 342 13.16 -0.85 -26.22
N MET A 343 13.27 -2.11 -26.63
CA MET A 343 12.16 -2.89 -27.17
C MET A 343 10.98 -2.99 -26.19
N ASP A 344 9.77 -2.98 -26.73
CA ASP A 344 8.58 -3.41 -26.01
C ASP A 344 8.44 -4.95 -26.04
N THR A 345 7.47 -5.47 -25.30
CA THR A 345 7.20 -6.91 -25.19
C THR A 345 6.94 -7.56 -26.54
N GLN A 346 6.20 -6.91 -27.44
CA GLN A 346 5.80 -7.52 -28.72
C GLN A 346 7.00 -7.62 -29.66
N SER A 347 7.78 -6.55 -29.81
CA SER A 347 9.00 -6.57 -30.63
C SER A 347 10.04 -7.56 -30.07
N ALA A 348 10.14 -7.70 -28.75
CA ALA A 348 11.04 -8.67 -28.14
C ALA A 348 10.63 -10.12 -28.45
N ILE A 349 9.33 -10.43 -28.43
CA ILE A 349 8.79 -11.75 -28.81
C ILE A 349 9.07 -12.05 -30.29
N GLU A 350 8.87 -11.06 -31.17
CA GLU A 350 9.16 -11.19 -32.61
C GLU A 350 10.64 -11.48 -32.86
N GLU A 351 11.54 -10.75 -32.18
CA GLU A 351 12.98 -10.98 -32.25
C GLU A 351 13.34 -12.41 -31.82
N ILE A 352 12.87 -12.84 -30.65
CA ILE A 352 13.11 -14.21 -30.11
C ILE A 352 12.61 -15.29 -31.07
N THR A 353 11.43 -15.07 -31.65
CA THR A 353 10.82 -16.01 -32.60
C THR A 353 11.67 -16.10 -33.87
N SER A 354 12.10 -14.95 -34.41
CA SER A 354 12.90 -14.89 -35.62
C SER A 354 14.29 -15.52 -35.46
N SER A 355 14.90 -15.34 -34.29
CA SER A 355 16.21 -15.90 -33.95
C SER A 355 16.15 -17.34 -33.43
N LYS A 356 14.94 -17.93 -33.33
CA LYS A 356 14.70 -19.26 -32.76
C LYS A 356 15.40 -19.46 -31.41
N SER A 357 15.33 -18.47 -30.53
CA SER A 357 16.08 -18.50 -29.26
C SER A 357 15.29 -19.17 -28.13
N LEU A 358 15.99 -19.94 -27.29
CA LEU A 358 15.47 -20.45 -26.03
C LEU A 358 15.33 -19.29 -25.03
N ILE A 359 14.13 -19.05 -24.54
CA ILE A 359 13.90 -18.06 -23.51
C ILE A 359 14.39 -18.59 -22.16
N VAL A 360 15.20 -17.80 -21.44
CA VAL A 360 15.78 -18.17 -20.15
C VAL A 360 15.31 -17.19 -19.08
N LEU A 361 14.59 -17.70 -18.09
CA LEU A 361 13.94 -16.93 -17.03
C LEU A 361 14.45 -17.34 -15.64
N PRO A 362 15.69 -16.97 -15.27
CA PRO A 362 16.34 -17.43 -14.04
C PRO A 362 15.95 -16.62 -12.80
N THR A 363 14.64 -16.38 -12.68
CA THR A 363 14.05 -15.52 -11.67
C THR A 363 14.38 -15.99 -10.27
N LEU A 364 14.88 -15.08 -9.42
CA LEU A 364 15.19 -15.30 -8.01
C LEU A 364 14.02 -14.94 -7.08
N ALA A 365 13.14 -14.05 -7.51
CA ALA A 365 11.94 -13.68 -6.77
C ALA A 365 10.88 -13.08 -7.69
N ASP A 366 9.70 -13.69 -7.71
CA ASP A 366 8.49 -13.15 -8.36
C ASP A 366 7.27 -13.89 -7.83
N THR A 367 6.09 -13.29 -7.96
CA THR A 367 4.83 -13.85 -7.50
C THR A 367 4.16 -14.68 -8.59
N PHE A 368 4.00 -14.09 -9.78
CA PHE A 368 3.33 -14.70 -10.93
C PHE A 368 3.74 -13.99 -12.24
N PRO A 369 4.97 -14.24 -12.74
CA PRO A 369 5.59 -13.46 -13.82
C PRO A 369 4.89 -13.59 -15.18
N TYR A 370 4.62 -12.45 -15.81
CA TYR A 370 4.07 -12.40 -17.17
C TYR A 370 5.00 -12.97 -18.24
N SER A 371 6.33 -12.85 -18.11
CA SER A 371 7.26 -13.38 -19.11
C SER A 371 7.15 -14.91 -19.27
N VAL A 372 6.85 -15.63 -18.19
CA VAL A 372 6.56 -17.07 -18.25
C VAL A 372 5.21 -17.31 -18.95
N LEU A 373 4.17 -16.57 -18.55
CA LEU A 373 2.84 -16.70 -19.15
C LEU A 373 2.85 -16.37 -20.66
N GLU A 374 3.59 -15.35 -21.07
CA GLU A 374 3.79 -14.95 -22.47
C GLU A 374 4.55 -16.04 -23.24
N SER A 375 5.59 -16.63 -22.64
CA SER A 375 6.33 -17.75 -23.26
C SER A 375 5.40 -18.95 -23.50
N ILE A 376 4.60 -19.32 -22.50
CA ILE A 376 3.60 -20.39 -22.63
C ILE A 376 2.56 -20.00 -23.69
N TYR A 377 2.02 -18.78 -23.63
CA TYR A 377 0.94 -18.32 -24.51
C TYR A 377 1.36 -18.32 -25.99
N HIS A 378 2.59 -17.93 -26.28
CA HIS A 378 3.11 -17.89 -27.64
C HIS A 378 3.72 -19.23 -28.10
N GLY A 379 3.69 -20.27 -27.26
CA GLY A 379 4.28 -21.57 -27.59
C GLY A 379 5.81 -21.57 -27.65
N LEU A 380 6.47 -20.54 -27.12
CA LEU A 380 7.91 -20.34 -27.29
C LEU A 380 8.73 -21.31 -26.42
N PRO A 381 9.91 -21.76 -26.88
CA PRO A 381 10.77 -22.62 -26.08
C PRO A 381 11.32 -21.81 -24.90
N PHE A 382 11.15 -22.31 -23.67
CA PHE A 382 11.67 -21.62 -22.50
C PHE A 382 12.09 -22.55 -21.36
N VAL A 383 12.99 -22.04 -20.51
CA VAL A 383 13.32 -22.61 -19.20
C VAL A 383 13.20 -21.54 -18.12
N ALA A 384 12.67 -21.90 -16.96
CA ALA A 384 12.39 -20.96 -15.87
C ALA A 384 12.75 -21.52 -14.49
N SER A 385 13.03 -20.63 -13.54
CA SER A 385 13.29 -21.03 -12.16
C SER A 385 12.04 -21.60 -11.49
N ARG A 386 12.21 -22.65 -10.69
CA ARG A 386 11.18 -23.24 -9.82
C ARG A 386 11.01 -22.41 -8.54
N ILE A 387 10.36 -21.25 -8.66
CA ILE A 387 10.12 -20.33 -7.54
C ILE A 387 8.81 -19.57 -7.71
N GLY A 388 8.28 -19.03 -6.61
CA GLY A 388 7.04 -18.26 -6.66
C GLY A 388 5.86 -19.09 -7.15
N GLY A 389 4.93 -18.45 -7.84
CA GLY A 389 3.82 -19.11 -8.54
C GLY A 389 4.18 -19.66 -9.92
N ILE A 390 5.46 -19.68 -10.34
CA ILE A 390 5.88 -20.24 -11.65
C ILE A 390 5.46 -21.71 -11.80
N PRO A 391 5.65 -22.61 -10.80
CA PRO A 391 5.22 -24.00 -10.95
C PRO A 391 3.72 -24.17 -11.19
N GLU A 392 2.90 -23.27 -10.64
CA GLU A 392 1.43 -23.29 -10.81
C GLU A 392 0.97 -22.88 -12.21
N MET A 393 1.87 -22.33 -13.05
CA MET A 393 1.56 -21.98 -14.44
C MET A 393 1.63 -23.19 -15.38
N LEU A 394 2.32 -24.25 -14.97
CA LEU A 394 2.65 -25.40 -15.79
C LEU A 394 1.96 -26.65 -15.29
N HIS A 395 1.39 -27.41 -16.22
CA HIS A 395 0.92 -28.75 -15.91
C HIS A 395 2.09 -29.59 -15.37
N PRO A 396 1.88 -30.46 -14.35
CA PRO A 396 2.98 -31.21 -13.72
C PRO A 396 3.91 -31.94 -14.69
N VAL A 397 3.37 -32.45 -15.81
CA VAL A 397 4.14 -33.14 -16.87
C VAL A 397 5.23 -32.28 -17.51
N SER A 398 5.02 -30.96 -17.63
CA SER A 398 5.99 -30.04 -18.24
C SER A 398 6.97 -29.46 -17.22
N GLN A 399 6.76 -29.65 -15.92
CA GLN A 399 7.57 -28.98 -14.91
C GLN A 399 9.02 -29.47 -14.87
N GLU A 400 9.28 -30.76 -15.04
CA GLU A 400 10.66 -31.28 -15.00
C GLU A 400 11.49 -30.77 -16.18
N GLU A 401 10.88 -30.69 -17.36
CA GLU A 401 11.55 -30.24 -18.57
C GLU A 401 11.80 -28.72 -18.56
N HIS A 402 10.81 -27.92 -18.18
CA HIS A 402 10.91 -26.46 -18.24
C HIS A 402 11.49 -25.80 -16.99
N LEU A 403 11.49 -26.46 -15.83
CA LEU A 403 11.91 -25.84 -14.57
C LEU A 403 13.28 -26.32 -14.08
N PHE A 404 14.00 -25.42 -13.43
CA PHE A 404 15.26 -25.70 -12.74
C PHE A 404 15.32 -25.01 -11.37
N GLU A 405 16.24 -25.41 -10.51
CA GLU A 405 16.39 -24.83 -9.17
C GLU A 405 16.81 -23.34 -9.25
N ALA A 406 16.07 -22.47 -8.56
CA ALA A 406 16.35 -21.03 -8.57
C ALA A 406 17.73 -20.70 -7.99
N GLY A 407 18.47 -19.81 -8.65
CA GLY A 407 19.81 -19.41 -8.20
C GLY A 407 20.94 -20.38 -8.51
N ASN A 408 20.65 -21.55 -9.08
CA ASN A 408 21.65 -22.57 -9.40
C ASN A 408 22.13 -22.42 -10.85
N ALA A 409 23.31 -21.81 -11.04
CA ALA A 409 23.87 -21.53 -12.37
C ALA A 409 24.31 -22.81 -13.11
N GLU A 410 24.82 -23.81 -12.38
CA GLU A 410 25.21 -25.11 -12.91
C GLU A 410 24.00 -25.89 -13.44
N ALA A 411 22.92 -25.94 -12.66
CA ALA A 411 21.67 -26.57 -13.07
C ALA A 411 21.06 -25.87 -14.29
N LEU A 412 21.13 -24.52 -14.32
CA LEU A 412 20.70 -23.74 -15.47
C LEU A 412 21.55 -24.03 -16.71
N ALA A 413 22.88 -24.03 -16.60
CA ALA A 413 23.79 -24.34 -17.70
C ALA A 413 23.55 -25.74 -18.27
N ALA A 414 23.39 -26.74 -17.39
CA ALA A 414 23.07 -28.11 -17.78
C ALA A 414 21.73 -28.18 -18.54
N LYS A 415 20.70 -27.48 -18.05
CA LYS A 415 19.39 -27.43 -18.70
C LYS A 415 19.45 -26.77 -20.08
N MET A 416 20.11 -25.60 -20.19
CA MET A 416 20.27 -24.90 -21.47
C MET A 416 21.01 -25.76 -22.49
N SER A 417 22.13 -26.38 -22.11
CA SER A 417 22.90 -27.27 -22.99
C SER A 417 22.09 -28.50 -23.42
N ASN A 418 21.31 -29.07 -22.51
CA ASN A 418 20.45 -30.21 -22.82
C ASN A 418 19.38 -29.84 -23.86
N VAL A 419 18.70 -28.71 -23.68
CA VAL A 419 17.67 -28.21 -24.61
C VAL A 419 18.27 -27.84 -25.97
N LEU A 420 19.42 -27.16 -26.02
CA LEU A 420 20.10 -26.85 -27.28
C LEU A 420 20.47 -28.11 -28.08
N ASN A 421 20.76 -29.23 -27.39
CA ASN A 421 21.15 -30.49 -28.05
C ASN A 421 19.95 -31.32 -28.52
N ARG A 422 18.89 -31.43 -27.69
CA ARG A 422 17.79 -32.37 -27.95
C ARG A 422 16.48 -31.70 -28.39
N GLY A 423 16.40 -30.38 -28.27
CA GLY A 423 15.14 -29.64 -28.32
C GLY A 423 14.37 -29.68 -26.99
N ILE A 424 13.20 -29.08 -26.98
CA ILE A 424 12.29 -29.05 -25.83
C ILE A 424 10.85 -29.23 -26.31
N GLU A 425 10.05 -30.00 -25.58
CA GLU A 425 8.62 -30.06 -25.86
C GLU A 425 7.93 -28.73 -25.52
N PRO A 426 6.86 -28.34 -26.23
CA PRO A 426 6.08 -27.16 -25.87
C PRO A 426 5.43 -27.32 -24.49
N ALA A 427 5.49 -26.26 -23.69
CA ALA A 427 4.93 -26.27 -22.34
C ALA A 427 3.41 -26.48 -22.35
N VAL A 428 2.93 -27.43 -21.54
CA VAL A 428 1.50 -27.61 -21.29
C VAL A 428 1.07 -26.67 -20.16
N PRO A 429 0.18 -25.70 -20.40
CA PRO A 429 -0.30 -24.80 -19.36
C PRO A 429 -1.13 -25.55 -18.32
N ALA A 430 -1.06 -25.13 -17.05
CA ALA A 430 -1.90 -25.69 -15.98
C ALA A 430 -3.39 -25.33 -16.11
N TYR A 431 -3.71 -24.28 -16.86
CA TYR A 431 -5.06 -23.77 -17.06
C TYR A 431 -5.19 -23.09 -18.44
N HIS A 432 -6.41 -22.95 -18.94
CA HIS A 432 -6.64 -22.26 -20.21
C HIS A 432 -6.75 -20.74 -20.01
N PHE A 433 -5.93 -19.97 -20.72
CA PHE A 433 -5.91 -18.50 -20.63
C PHE A 433 -7.28 -17.84 -20.86
N HIS A 434 -8.09 -18.38 -21.77
CA HIS A 434 -9.45 -17.88 -22.03
C HIS A 434 -10.41 -18.14 -20.87
N ASP A 435 -10.22 -19.23 -20.13
CA ASP A 435 -11.04 -19.53 -18.95
C ASP A 435 -10.73 -18.52 -17.85
N THR A 436 -9.48 -18.10 -17.69
CA THR A 436 -9.09 -17.05 -16.74
C THR A 436 -9.81 -15.72 -17.02
N ALA A 437 -9.86 -15.28 -18.29
CA ALA A 437 -10.60 -14.06 -18.66
C ALA A 437 -12.11 -14.18 -18.34
N LEU A 438 -12.72 -15.33 -18.64
CA LEU A 438 -14.11 -15.60 -18.31
C LEU A 438 -14.36 -15.71 -16.80
N GLN A 439 -13.43 -16.28 -16.03
CA GLN A 439 -13.49 -16.37 -14.58
C GLN A 439 -13.50 -14.97 -13.95
N TRP A 440 -12.61 -14.07 -14.38
CA TRP A 440 -12.62 -12.67 -13.93
C TRP A 440 -13.92 -11.96 -14.26
N ALA A 441 -14.42 -12.06 -15.50
CA ALA A 441 -15.69 -11.43 -15.87
C ALA A 441 -16.89 -11.97 -15.06
N LYS A 442 -16.90 -13.29 -14.77
CA LYS A 442 -17.90 -13.92 -13.90
C LYS A 442 -17.74 -13.52 -12.44
N TYR A 443 -16.51 -13.37 -11.96
CA TYR A 443 -16.22 -12.89 -10.61
C TYR A 443 -16.79 -11.49 -10.40
N ILE A 444 -16.52 -10.54 -11.30
CA ILE A 444 -17.09 -9.20 -11.24
C ILE A 444 -18.62 -9.22 -11.30
N LYS A 445 -19.21 -10.10 -12.12
CA LYS A 445 -20.67 -10.31 -12.14
C LYS A 445 -21.21 -10.80 -10.80
N LYS A 446 -20.50 -11.72 -10.13
CA LYS A 446 -20.85 -12.21 -8.78
C LYS A 446 -20.80 -11.07 -7.75
N GLN A 447 -19.79 -10.21 -7.81
CA GLN A 447 -19.68 -9.05 -6.91
C GLN A 447 -20.83 -8.07 -7.09
N PHE A 448 -21.23 -7.79 -8.33
CA PHE A 448 -22.40 -6.98 -8.62
C PHE A 448 -23.70 -7.62 -8.13
N LYS A 449 -23.87 -8.94 -8.30
CA LYS A 449 -25.02 -9.66 -7.76
C LYS A 449 -25.07 -9.57 -6.24
N SER A 450 -23.93 -9.74 -5.56
CA SER A 450 -23.85 -9.58 -4.09
C SER A 450 -24.27 -8.17 -3.65
N LEU A 451 -23.87 -7.12 -4.37
CA LEU A 451 -24.33 -5.76 -4.07
C LEU A 451 -25.84 -5.58 -4.28
N ASP A 452 -26.41 -6.19 -5.32
CA ASP A 452 -27.85 -6.10 -5.59
C ASP A 452 -28.68 -6.88 -4.56
N ASP A 453 -28.20 -8.05 -4.15
CA ASP A 453 -28.79 -8.88 -3.10
C ASP A 453 -28.74 -8.13 -1.74
N GLU A 454 -27.60 -7.50 -1.43
CA GLU A 454 -27.41 -6.68 -0.22
C GLU A 454 -28.36 -5.47 -0.17
N LYS A 455 -28.69 -4.86 -1.32
CA LYS A 455 -29.68 -3.77 -1.41
C LYS A 455 -31.12 -4.21 -1.09
N GLY A 456 -31.43 -5.49 -1.30
CA GLY A 456 -32.75 -6.08 -1.03
C GLY A 456 -32.91 -6.63 0.39
N THR A 457 -31.81 -6.84 1.10
CA THR A 457 -31.79 -7.33 2.49
C THR A 457 -31.60 -6.20 3.49
N LYS A 458 -32.22 -6.29 4.68
CA LYS A 458 -31.75 -5.49 5.82
C LYS A 458 -30.26 -5.84 6.05
N PRO A 459 -29.35 -4.86 6.20
CA PRO A 459 -27.91 -5.09 6.18
C PRO A 459 -27.47 -6.21 7.15
N VAL A 460 -26.72 -7.19 6.63
CA VAL A 460 -26.33 -8.46 7.30
C VAL A 460 -25.34 -8.25 8.46
N ARG A 461 -24.75 -7.06 8.56
CA ARG A 461 -24.39 -6.43 9.84
C ARG A 461 -25.08 -5.08 9.81
N SER A 462 -26.06 -4.85 10.68
CA SER A 462 -26.69 -3.53 10.77
C SER A 462 -25.60 -2.53 11.14
N LEU A 463 -25.12 -1.76 10.14
CA LEU A 463 -24.41 -0.52 10.39
C LEU A 463 -25.21 0.24 11.44
N VAL A 464 -24.57 0.55 12.55
CA VAL A 464 -25.28 1.09 13.71
C VAL A 464 -25.83 2.46 13.32
N ASN A 465 -27.14 2.51 13.03
CA ASN A 465 -27.90 3.75 12.90
C ASN A 465 -27.88 4.45 14.28
N LEU A 466 -27.99 5.79 14.34
CA LEU A 466 -28.16 6.57 15.58
C LEU A 466 -29.14 5.92 16.59
N SER A 467 -30.27 5.41 16.12
CA SER A 467 -31.27 4.69 16.93
C SER A 467 -30.78 3.33 17.45
N THR A 468 -29.89 2.65 16.73
CA THR A 468 -29.23 1.41 17.17
C THR A 468 -28.03 1.70 18.08
N LEU A 469 -27.36 2.85 17.94
CA LEU A 469 -26.25 3.28 18.81
C LEU A 469 -26.76 3.56 20.22
N SER A 470 -27.92 4.22 20.34
CA SER A 470 -28.62 4.37 21.63
C SER A 470 -29.18 3.05 22.17
N ALA A 471 -29.54 2.09 21.32
CA ALA A 471 -30.09 0.79 21.76
C ALA A 471 -29.03 -0.27 22.14
N LEU A 472 -27.76 -0.11 21.72
CA LEU A 472 -26.66 -0.98 22.14
C LEU A 472 -26.20 -0.70 23.58
N HIS A 473 -26.49 0.50 24.11
CA HIS A 473 -26.08 0.96 25.43
C HIS A 473 -27.28 1.06 26.38
N MET A 474 -28.11 0.01 26.42
CA MET A 474 -29.41 -0.04 27.13
C MET A 474 -29.37 0.36 28.62
N ASP A 475 -28.20 0.35 29.27
CA ASP A 475 -28.07 0.57 30.71
C ASP A 475 -27.03 1.66 31.12
N GLY A 476 -26.40 2.38 30.17
CA GLY A 476 -25.24 3.26 30.47
C GLY A 476 -25.12 4.56 29.64
N LEU A 477 -24.21 5.44 30.06
CA LEU A 477 -23.82 6.67 29.35
C LEU A 477 -22.76 6.32 28.28
N PRO A 478 -22.98 6.56 26.98
CA PRO A 478 -22.05 6.09 25.95
C PRO A 478 -20.79 6.96 25.85
N VAL A 479 -20.89 8.26 26.10
CA VAL A 479 -19.78 9.20 25.88
C VAL A 479 -19.70 10.29 26.96
N THR A 480 -18.48 10.53 27.45
CA THR A 480 -18.06 11.76 28.14
C THR A 480 -17.24 12.63 27.19
N VAL A 481 -17.62 13.90 27.01
CA VAL A 481 -16.76 14.91 26.40
C VAL A 481 -15.94 15.58 27.51
N GLY A 482 -14.64 15.34 27.50
CA GLY A 482 -13.70 15.81 28.50
C GLY A 482 -12.91 17.02 28.03
N ILE A 483 -13.13 18.17 28.68
CA ILE A 483 -12.47 19.44 28.35
C ILE A 483 -11.57 19.87 29.50
N THR A 484 -10.33 20.22 29.19
CA THR A 484 -9.38 20.81 30.13
C THR A 484 -9.17 22.28 29.84
N HIS A 485 -9.37 23.13 30.84
CA HIS A 485 -9.23 24.58 30.70
C HIS A 485 -8.13 25.10 31.62
N MET A 486 -7.03 25.57 31.01
CA MET A 486 -5.89 26.13 31.72
C MET A 486 -6.06 27.64 31.87
N LEU A 487 -6.16 28.10 33.10
CA LEU A 487 -6.48 29.48 33.45
C LEU A 487 -5.38 30.47 33.08
N GLU A 488 -4.14 30.01 32.98
CA GLU A 488 -3.01 30.79 32.48
C GLU A 488 -3.16 31.10 30.97
N ARG A 489 -4.00 30.33 30.26
CA ARG A 489 -4.33 30.46 28.84
C ARG A 489 -5.74 31.01 28.61
N ARG A 490 -6.35 31.60 29.66
CA ARG A 490 -7.73 32.14 29.68
C ARG A 490 -8.05 32.92 28.41
N SER A 491 -8.80 32.28 27.53
CA SER A 491 -9.56 32.92 26.46
C SER A 491 -10.98 32.41 26.55
N GLU A 492 -11.84 33.17 27.21
CA GLU A 492 -13.25 32.77 27.40
C GLU A 492 -13.98 32.66 26.07
N THR A 493 -13.52 33.39 25.06
CA THR A 493 -14.02 33.27 23.68
C THR A 493 -13.80 31.86 23.14
N TYR A 494 -12.67 31.23 23.47
CA TYR A 494 -12.29 29.93 22.92
C TYR A 494 -13.12 28.82 23.55
N LEU A 495 -13.17 28.77 24.88
CA LEU A 495 -14.01 27.82 25.61
C LEU A 495 -15.49 27.97 25.20
N ARG A 496 -15.97 29.21 25.01
CA ARG A 496 -17.34 29.45 24.54
C ARG A 496 -17.58 28.90 23.13
N GLU A 497 -16.69 29.14 22.17
CA GLU A 497 -16.82 28.58 20.82
C GLU A 497 -16.80 27.04 20.83
N CYS A 498 -15.92 26.45 21.64
CA CYS A 498 -15.82 25.00 21.83
C CYS A 498 -17.14 24.42 22.38
N LEU A 499 -17.66 24.98 23.48
CA LEU A 499 -18.89 24.50 24.10
C LEU A 499 -20.12 24.71 23.22
N LEU A 500 -20.23 25.84 22.52
CA LEU A 500 -21.33 26.06 21.57
C LEU A 500 -21.29 25.05 20.40
N ALA A 501 -20.10 24.67 19.94
CA ALA A 501 -19.96 23.67 18.90
C ALA A 501 -20.31 22.24 19.39
N PHE A 502 -20.02 21.92 20.66
CA PHE A 502 -20.52 20.69 21.28
C PHE A 502 -22.03 20.71 21.51
N ALA A 503 -22.62 21.86 21.85
CA ALA A 503 -24.07 22.00 21.99
C ALA A 503 -24.83 21.82 20.65
N ASN A 504 -24.13 21.82 19.52
CA ASN A 504 -24.68 21.66 18.17
C ASN A 504 -24.17 20.38 17.48
N GLN A 505 -23.84 19.34 18.24
CA GLN A 505 -23.51 18.02 17.68
C GLN A 505 -24.77 17.32 17.12
N THR A 506 -24.55 16.47 16.13
CA THR A 506 -25.55 15.57 15.54
C THR A 506 -25.98 14.44 16.48
N TYR A 507 -25.07 14.03 17.37
CA TYR A 507 -25.33 13.10 18.47
C TYR A 507 -25.22 13.83 19.81
N MET A 508 -26.29 13.86 20.60
CA MET A 508 -26.40 14.70 21.81
C MET A 508 -26.53 13.89 23.12
N ASP A 509 -26.45 12.56 23.06
CA ASP A 509 -26.57 11.70 24.25
C ASP A 509 -25.19 11.45 24.89
N PHE A 510 -24.59 12.53 25.37
CA PHE A 510 -23.31 12.51 26.07
C PHE A 510 -23.36 13.41 27.32
N GLU A 511 -22.36 13.30 28.17
CA GLU A 511 -22.10 14.28 29.24
C GLU A 511 -20.88 15.15 28.89
N VAL A 512 -20.80 16.34 29.47
CA VAL A 512 -19.63 17.21 29.37
C VAL A 512 -18.99 17.35 30.75
N VAL A 513 -17.70 17.07 30.84
CA VAL A 513 -16.88 17.24 32.04
C VAL A 513 -15.80 18.26 31.73
N ILE A 514 -15.83 19.39 32.44
CA ILE A 514 -14.83 20.45 32.32
C ILE A 514 -13.99 20.49 33.59
N ALA A 515 -12.68 20.39 33.46
CA ALA A 515 -11.75 20.57 34.57
C ALA A 515 -10.91 21.84 34.37
N ILE A 516 -10.88 22.68 35.40
CA ILE A 516 -10.22 23.99 35.43
C ILE A 516 -9.09 23.95 36.47
N ASN A 517 -7.89 24.42 36.14
CA ASN A 517 -6.70 24.37 37.01
C ASN A 517 -6.59 25.49 38.07
N GLY A 518 -7.70 25.95 38.65
CA GLY A 518 -7.76 27.24 39.37
C GLY A 518 -7.52 27.23 40.87
N GLY A 519 -7.66 26.07 41.53
CA GLY A 519 -7.64 26.02 42.99
C GLY A 519 -8.68 26.97 43.64
N ASP A 520 -8.66 27.13 44.96
CA ASP A 520 -9.78 27.75 45.69
C ASP A 520 -10.19 29.17 45.26
N GLN A 521 -9.27 29.97 44.69
CA GLN A 521 -9.55 31.37 44.32
C GLN A 521 -10.39 31.53 43.04
N ASP A 522 -10.45 30.50 42.19
CA ASP A 522 -11.17 30.53 40.91
C ASP A 522 -12.49 29.72 40.94
N LYS A 523 -12.99 29.38 42.15
CA LYS A 523 -14.28 28.66 42.30
C LYS A 523 -15.45 29.38 41.66
N GLU A 524 -15.48 30.71 41.72
CA GLU A 524 -16.57 31.49 41.12
C GLU A 524 -16.54 31.41 39.58
N TYR A 525 -15.35 31.36 38.97
CA TYR A 525 -15.23 31.22 37.51
C TYR A 525 -15.82 29.89 37.01
N ALA A 526 -15.53 28.78 37.71
CA ALA A 526 -16.12 27.48 37.39
C ALA A 526 -17.65 27.48 37.50
N LYS A 527 -18.18 28.17 38.52
CA LYS A 527 -19.62 28.33 38.73
C LYS A 527 -20.29 29.13 37.61
N VAL A 528 -19.70 30.24 37.19
CA VAL A 528 -20.20 31.07 36.08
C VAL A 528 -20.28 30.27 34.78
N ILE A 529 -19.28 29.46 34.46
CA ILE A 529 -19.31 28.56 33.29
C ILE A 529 -20.48 27.57 33.41
N GLY A 530 -20.65 26.95 34.58
CA GLY A 530 -21.73 26.00 34.85
C GLY A 530 -23.12 26.64 34.68
N GLU A 531 -23.32 27.85 35.17
CA GLU A 531 -24.59 28.59 35.05
C GLU A 531 -24.86 29.00 33.59
N HIS A 532 -23.85 29.46 32.86
CA HIS A 532 -24.02 29.92 31.49
C HIS A 532 -24.34 28.79 30.50
N PHE A 533 -23.69 27.63 30.65
CA PHE A 533 -23.83 26.51 29.70
C PHE A 533 -24.70 25.36 30.23
N GLY A 534 -25.16 25.41 31.49
CA GLY A 534 -25.92 24.32 32.11
C GLY A 534 -27.24 23.98 31.40
N THR A 535 -27.82 24.92 30.64
CA THR A 535 -29.03 24.68 29.83
C THR A 535 -28.74 24.13 28.44
N ALA A 536 -27.49 24.24 27.96
CA ALA A 536 -27.09 23.77 26.63
C ALA A 536 -26.83 22.25 26.59
N PHE A 537 -26.60 21.63 27.73
CA PHE A 537 -26.27 20.21 27.84
C PHE A 537 -27.21 19.50 28.83
N LYS A 538 -27.59 18.26 28.51
CA LYS A 538 -28.37 17.43 29.45
C LYS A 538 -27.61 17.13 30.73
N ARG A 539 -26.27 17.01 30.63
CA ARG A 539 -25.35 16.67 31.71
C ARG A 539 -24.07 17.48 31.54
N LEU A 540 -23.86 18.46 32.40
CA LEU A 540 -22.65 19.28 32.47
C LEU A 540 -22.11 19.26 33.89
N SER A 541 -20.83 18.91 34.04
CA SER A 541 -20.10 19.01 35.30
C SER A 541 -18.87 19.90 35.12
N VAL A 542 -18.76 20.96 35.91
CA VAL A 542 -17.61 21.86 35.90
C VAL A 542 -16.88 21.74 37.23
N PHE A 543 -15.62 21.34 37.17
CA PHE A 543 -14.78 21.13 38.33
C PHE A 543 -13.65 22.14 38.37
N ASN A 544 -13.48 22.75 39.53
CA ASN A 544 -12.28 23.51 39.85
C ASN A 544 -11.30 22.60 40.58
N SER A 545 -10.15 22.34 39.95
CA SER A 545 -9.14 21.40 40.41
C SER A 545 -7.92 22.16 40.96
N PRO A 546 -7.29 21.67 42.05
CA PRO A 546 -6.00 22.18 42.51
C PRO A 546 -4.81 21.73 41.64
N VAL A 547 -5.05 20.86 40.66
CA VAL A 547 -4.04 20.35 39.73
C VAL A 547 -3.49 21.48 38.87
N VAL A 548 -2.16 21.56 38.74
CA VAL A 548 -1.48 22.63 38.00
C VAL A 548 -1.18 22.23 36.55
N ASN A 549 -0.83 20.96 36.31
CA ASN A 549 -0.35 20.50 35.01
C ASN A 549 -1.47 19.88 34.16
N ILE A 550 -1.34 20.01 32.83
CA ILE A 550 -2.38 19.60 31.87
C ILE A 550 -2.62 18.08 31.82
N ASP A 551 -1.58 17.27 31.99
CA ASP A 551 -1.63 15.81 32.01
C ASP A 551 -2.43 15.27 33.20
N GLU A 552 -2.12 15.75 34.40
CA GLU A 552 -2.88 15.43 35.61
C GLU A 552 -4.34 15.94 35.50
N LEU A 553 -4.56 17.09 34.86
CA LEU A 553 -5.89 17.66 34.69
C LEU A 553 -6.74 16.80 33.74
N ARG A 554 -6.12 16.28 32.67
CA ARG A 554 -6.76 15.32 31.76
C ARG A 554 -7.09 14.01 32.48
N ASN A 555 -6.19 13.50 33.33
CA ASN A 555 -6.49 12.32 34.16
C ASN A 555 -7.66 12.57 35.13
N PHE A 556 -7.74 13.76 35.73
CA PHE A 556 -8.84 14.15 36.59
C PHE A 556 -10.18 14.16 35.84
N VAL A 557 -10.21 14.64 34.60
CA VAL A 557 -11.40 14.53 33.72
C VAL A 557 -11.82 13.07 33.55
N VAL A 558 -10.88 12.18 33.26
CA VAL A 558 -11.15 10.73 33.08
C VAL A 558 -11.59 10.08 34.40
N GLU A 559 -11.12 10.53 35.56
CA GLU A 559 -11.61 10.06 36.86
C GLU A 559 -13.09 10.42 37.07
N LYS A 560 -13.52 11.59 36.61
CA LYS A 560 -14.92 12.06 36.74
C LYS A 560 -15.82 11.56 35.61
N ALA A 561 -15.27 11.03 34.53
CA ALA A 561 -16.02 10.49 33.40
C ALA A 561 -16.89 9.29 33.81
N GLN A 562 -18.17 9.34 33.45
CA GLN A 562 -19.16 8.28 33.63
C GLN A 562 -19.46 7.54 32.33
N GLY A 563 -19.02 8.08 31.19
CA GLY A 563 -19.19 7.47 29.88
C GLY A 563 -18.30 6.25 29.66
N ASP A 564 -18.79 5.28 28.88
CA ASP A 564 -17.99 4.13 28.43
C ASP A 564 -16.77 4.56 27.62
N TYR A 565 -16.92 5.66 26.88
CA TYR A 565 -15.84 6.33 26.18
C TYR A 565 -15.67 7.77 26.65
N VAL A 566 -14.44 8.27 26.60
CA VAL A 566 -14.08 9.66 26.83
C VAL A 566 -13.47 10.27 25.57
N LEU A 567 -14.03 11.41 25.13
CA LEU A 567 -13.46 12.29 24.11
C LEU A 567 -12.63 13.36 24.82
N MET A 568 -11.32 13.23 24.81
CA MET A 568 -10.43 14.30 25.27
C MET A 568 -10.40 15.40 24.20
N PHE A 569 -10.64 16.65 24.60
CA PHE A 569 -10.71 17.77 23.68
C PHE A 569 -10.13 19.04 24.30
N ASP A 570 -9.41 19.83 23.48
CA ASP A 570 -8.82 21.09 23.91
C ASP A 570 -9.83 22.23 23.79
N ASP A 571 -9.82 23.13 24.77
CA ASP A 571 -10.75 24.25 24.90
C ASP A 571 -10.52 25.37 23.87
N ASP A 572 -9.38 25.35 23.16
CA ASP A 572 -9.04 26.28 22.09
C ASP A 572 -9.26 25.78 20.67
N ASP A 573 -9.88 24.61 20.53
CA ASP A 573 -10.30 24.02 19.26
C ASP A 573 -11.83 24.01 19.10
N VAL A 574 -12.32 23.75 17.88
CA VAL A 574 -13.77 23.76 17.58
C VAL A 574 -14.18 22.47 16.87
N PRO A 575 -14.97 21.59 17.51
CA PRO A 575 -15.44 20.34 16.88
C PRO A 575 -16.38 20.63 15.71
N TYR A 576 -16.33 19.79 14.66
CA TYR A 576 -17.41 19.74 13.67
C TYR A 576 -18.61 18.99 14.23
N ALA A 577 -19.80 19.25 13.66
CA ALA A 577 -21.07 18.76 14.19
C ALA A 577 -21.20 17.22 14.20
N ASP A 578 -20.40 16.51 13.41
CA ASP A 578 -20.39 15.06 13.26
C ASP A 578 -19.28 14.36 14.05
N MET A 579 -18.51 15.09 14.89
CA MET A 579 -17.36 14.53 15.59
C MET A 579 -17.73 13.38 16.53
N VAL A 580 -18.65 13.61 17.47
CA VAL A 580 -19.03 12.60 18.47
C VAL A 580 -19.66 11.38 17.80
N GLU A 581 -20.54 11.61 16.82
CA GLU A 581 -21.18 10.54 16.05
C GLU A 581 -20.15 9.69 15.29
N SER A 582 -19.21 10.33 14.60
CA SER A 582 -18.20 9.64 13.79
C SER A 582 -17.26 8.80 14.65
N MET A 583 -16.81 9.33 15.79
CA MET A 583 -15.97 8.60 16.74
C MET A 583 -16.70 7.39 17.33
N LEU A 584 -17.96 7.57 17.74
CA LEU A 584 -18.77 6.48 18.31
C LEU A 584 -19.08 5.39 17.27
N ARG A 585 -19.37 5.78 16.01
CA ARG A 585 -19.54 4.83 14.90
C ARG A 585 -18.28 4.03 14.64
N ALA A 586 -17.11 4.69 14.60
CA ALA A 586 -15.84 4.00 14.44
C ALA A 586 -15.61 3.00 15.59
N ALA A 587 -15.77 3.44 16.84
CA ALA A 587 -15.63 2.58 18.02
C ALA A 587 -16.52 1.34 17.97
N SER A 588 -17.80 1.54 17.64
CA SER A 588 -18.79 0.46 17.59
C SER A 588 -18.52 -0.56 16.49
N ASN A 589 -17.94 -0.13 15.36
CA ASN A 589 -17.71 -0.99 14.19
C ASN A 589 -16.34 -1.68 14.21
N THR A 590 -15.38 -1.18 14.99
CA THR A 590 -14.01 -1.73 15.06
C THR A 590 -13.64 -2.31 16.42
N ASP A 591 -14.43 -2.07 17.46
CA ASP A 591 -14.08 -2.38 18.86
C ASP A 591 -12.75 -1.73 19.28
N ALA A 592 -12.45 -0.54 18.74
CA ALA A 592 -11.24 0.19 19.07
C ALA A 592 -11.22 0.63 20.54
N ASP A 593 -10.05 0.49 21.15
CA ASP A 593 -9.78 0.97 22.51
C ASP A 593 -9.49 2.47 22.51
N VAL A 594 -8.83 2.96 21.46
CA VAL A 594 -8.47 4.37 21.28
C VAL A 594 -8.64 4.74 19.81
N ILE A 595 -9.15 5.94 19.53
CA ILE A 595 -9.45 6.42 18.19
C ILE A 595 -8.91 7.84 18.03
N ALA A 596 -8.06 8.01 17.03
CA ALA A 596 -7.61 9.30 16.53
C ALA A 596 -8.55 9.84 15.45
N CYS A 597 -8.44 11.12 15.13
CA CYS A 597 -9.02 11.71 13.93
C CYS A 597 -8.05 12.67 13.27
N LEU A 598 -8.36 13.07 12.04
CA LEU A 598 -7.65 14.15 11.37
C LEU A 598 -8.14 15.50 11.92
N SER A 599 -7.35 16.55 11.73
CA SER A 599 -7.74 17.90 12.12
C SER A 599 -7.54 18.90 10.99
N ALA A 600 -8.48 19.83 10.85
CA ALA A 600 -8.39 20.91 9.88
C ALA A 600 -7.71 22.12 10.54
N HIS A 601 -6.44 22.35 10.19
CA HIS A 601 -5.65 23.45 10.73
C HIS A 601 -6.07 24.77 10.10
N HIS A 602 -6.35 25.76 10.94
CA HIS A 602 -6.76 27.09 10.52
C HIS A 602 -5.95 28.16 11.23
N ARG A 603 -5.55 29.20 10.49
CA ARG A 603 -5.12 30.46 11.09
C ARG A 603 -6.35 31.19 11.64
N PHE A 604 -6.26 31.67 12.86
CA PHE A 604 -7.36 32.35 13.54
C PHE A 604 -6.96 33.78 13.93
N THR A 605 -7.83 34.74 13.63
CA THR A 605 -7.72 36.12 14.12
C THR A 605 -8.88 36.40 15.08
N PRO A 606 -8.64 36.61 16.39
CA PRO A 606 -9.69 36.87 17.35
C PRO A 606 -10.42 38.18 17.07
N ALA A 607 -11.74 38.20 17.29
CA ALA A 607 -12.48 39.44 17.49
C ALA A 607 -12.15 40.02 18.87
N SER A 608 -12.07 41.35 19.00
CA SER A 608 -11.87 42.00 20.29
C SER A 608 -13.10 41.82 21.18
N THR A 609 -13.11 40.79 22.03
CA THR A 609 -14.15 40.61 23.06
C THR A 609 -13.47 40.44 24.41
N ARG A 610 -13.91 41.18 25.44
CA ARG A 610 -13.42 41.09 26.83
C ARG A 610 -14.59 40.78 27.76
N ILE A 611 -14.42 39.88 28.72
CA ILE A 611 -15.29 39.78 29.90
C ILE A 611 -14.93 40.90 30.89
N ALA A 612 -15.93 41.51 31.49
CA ALA A 612 -15.74 42.56 32.48
C ALA A 612 -15.22 41.97 33.81
N THR A 613 -14.56 42.79 34.63
CA THR A 613 -13.96 42.38 35.91
C THR A 613 -14.96 41.84 36.95
N ASP A 614 -16.26 41.87 36.66
CA ASP A 614 -17.35 41.39 37.51
C ASP A 614 -17.92 40.02 37.10
N GLY A 615 -17.33 39.35 36.10
CA GLY A 615 -17.76 38.01 35.66
C GLY A 615 -18.95 38.00 34.71
N SER A 616 -19.42 39.17 34.24
CA SER A 616 -20.49 39.25 33.24
C SER A 616 -20.00 39.04 31.80
N LEU A 617 -20.72 38.22 31.03
CA LEU A 617 -20.49 38.05 29.59
C LEU A 617 -21.04 39.28 28.85
N MET A 618 -20.14 40.10 28.30
CA MET A 618 -20.50 41.19 27.40
C MET A 618 -20.83 40.60 26.03
N ASP A 619 -22.09 40.71 25.58
CA ASP A 619 -22.45 40.50 24.17
C ASP A 619 -21.63 41.48 23.34
N GLY A 620 -20.85 40.96 22.39
CA GLY A 620 -19.88 41.74 21.62
C GLY A 620 -20.53 42.90 20.88
N VAL A 621 -20.49 44.10 21.48
CA VAL A 621 -20.55 45.33 20.71
C VAL A 621 -19.17 45.49 20.10
N ALA A 622 -19.08 45.28 18.78
CA ALA A 622 -17.92 45.70 18.02
C ALA A 622 -17.68 47.18 18.31
N ASP A 623 -16.65 47.50 19.09
CA ASP A 623 -16.18 48.86 19.23
C ASP A 623 -15.77 49.32 17.83
N LYS A 624 -16.67 50.08 17.19
CA LYS A 624 -16.42 50.91 16.00
C LYS A 624 -15.69 50.18 14.85
N GLY A 625 -16.34 49.18 14.25
CA GLY A 625 -15.96 48.69 12.91
C GLY A 625 -14.72 47.78 12.82
N GLY A 626 -14.29 47.15 13.92
CA GLY A 626 -13.29 46.09 13.87
C GLY A 626 -13.82 44.79 13.22
N PRO A 627 -12.95 43.96 12.60
CA PRO A 627 -13.39 42.74 11.92
C PRO A 627 -13.91 41.68 12.91
N LEU A 628 -14.94 40.92 12.49
CA LEU A 628 -15.39 39.68 13.14
C LEU A 628 -14.23 38.67 13.26
N SER A 629 -14.35 37.67 14.14
CA SER A 629 -13.35 36.60 14.22
C SER A 629 -13.28 35.88 12.86
N THR A 630 -12.06 35.67 12.36
CA THR A 630 -11.86 35.05 11.04
C THR A 630 -11.07 33.76 11.16
N TRP A 631 -11.62 32.72 10.53
CA TRP A 631 -10.97 31.42 10.36
C TRP A 631 -10.48 31.31 8.91
N GLN A 632 -9.17 31.18 8.72
CA GLN A 632 -8.57 30.93 7.41
C GLN A 632 -8.01 29.51 7.37
N TYR A 633 -8.59 28.67 6.52
CA TYR A 633 -8.08 27.31 6.29
C TYR A 633 -6.60 27.34 5.89
N ASP A 634 -5.79 26.47 6.49
CA ASP A 634 -4.39 26.31 6.12
C ASP A 634 -4.10 24.92 5.52
N HIS A 635 -4.36 23.84 6.25
CA HIS A 635 -4.17 22.46 5.78
C HIS A 635 -4.92 21.45 6.64
N ILE A 636 -5.01 20.18 6.20
CA ILE A 636 -5.37 19.05 7.07
C ILE A 636 -4.11 18.40 7.61
N ALA A 637 -4.03 18.22 8.91
CA ALA A 637 -2.99 17.45 9.54
C ALA A 637 -3.33 15.96 9.46
N LEU A 638 -2.53 15.22 8.69
CA LEU A 638 -2.70 13.78 8.50
C LEU A 638 -2.10 12.97 9.64
N ALA A 639 -2.71 11.82 9.91
CA ALA A 639 -2.25 10.79 10.83
C ALA A 639 -2.34 9.41 10.16
N ALA A 640 -1.72 8.39 10.74
CA ALA A 640 -1.75 7.01 10.25
C ALA A 640 -2.39 6.05 11.26
N GLY A 641 -2.76 6.50 12.47
CA GLY A 641 -3.24 5.63 13.54
C GLY A 641 -2.10 4.83 14.16
N ASN A 642 -2.29 3.55 14.42
CA ASN A 642 -1.29 2.72 15.11
C ASN A 642 -0.05 2.42 14.24
N VAL A 643 0.88 3.37 14.13
CA VAL A 643 2.07 3.24 13.27
C VAL A 643 3.37 3.15 14.08
N PRO A 644 3.61 2.07 14.84
CA PRO A 644 4.80 1.98 15.70
C PRO A 644 6.12 1.95 14.92
N SER A 645 6.11 1.69 13.61
CA SER A 645 7.34 1.67 12.81
C SER A 645 7.97 3.05 12.59
N VAL A 646 7.16 4.13 12.63
CA VAL A 646 7.61 5.52 12.45
C VAL A 646 7.06 6.50 13.48
N GLY A 647 6.01 6.10 14.22
CA GLY A 647 5.32 6.91 15.23
C GLY A 647 6.17 7.33 16.42
N PHE A 648 7.39 6.80 16.56
CA PHE A 648 8.36 7.11 17.61
C PHE A 648 9.26 8.31 17.26
N THR A 649 9.60 8.50 16.00
CA THR A 649 10.45 9.62 15.56
C THR A 649 9.61 10.82 15.13
N GLN A 650 8.32 10.62 14.88
CA GLN A 650 7.36 11.67 14.60
C GLN A 650 5.97 11.21 15.05
N ASN A 651 5.21 12.08 15.72
CA ASN A 651 3.83 11.77 16.04
C ASN A 651 3.00 11.64 14.76
N LEU A 652 2.62 10.41 14.44
CA LEU A 652 1.71 10.04 13.35
C LEU A 652 0.49 9.26 13.86
N PHE A 653 0.30 9.15 15.17
CA PHE A 653 -0.84 8.44 15.75
C PHE A 653 -2.13 9.25 15.62
N GLY A 654 -2.05 10.52 15.98
CA GLY A 654 -3.18 11.44 16.04
C GLY A 654 -2.73 12.75 16.70
N GLN A 655 -3.69 13.60 17.04
CA GLN A 655 -3.45 14.81 17.81
C GLN A 655 -4.00 14.67 19.23
N ALA A 656 -4.00 15.79 19.96
CA ALA A 656 -4.40 15.85 21.35
C ALA A 656 -5.91 15.62 21.58
N ALA A 657 -6.72 15.75 20.53
CA ALA A 657 -8.11 15.34 20.51
C ALA A 657 -8.24 13.85 20.12
N PHE A 658 -8.70 13.03 21.07
CA PHE A 658 -8.83 11.58 20.86
C PHE A 658 -9.95 10.99 21.70
N PHE A 659 -10.48 9.88 21.20
CA PHE A 659 -11.57 9.13 21.82
C PHE A 659 -11.02 7.83 22.39
N ALA A 660 -11.33 7.48 23.63
CA ALA A 660 -10.80 6.27 24.26
C ALA A 660 -11.85 5.57 25.12
N LYS A 661 -11.83 4.24 25.18
CA LYS A 661 -12.57 3.50 26.21
C LYS A 661 -12.08 3.98 27.58
N THR A 662 -12.99 4.50 28.39
CA THR A 662 -12.67 5.09 29.69
C THR A 662 -11.95 4.08 30.59
N ALA A 663 -12.39 2.82 30.57
CA ALA A 663 -11.75 1.74 31.31
C ALA A 663 -10.31 1.47 30.85
N LYS A 664 -10.05 1.45 29.53
CA LYS A 664 -8.71 1.23 28.97
C LYS A 664 -7.77 2.38 29.24
N PHE A 665 -8.26 3.62 29.18
CA PHE A 665 -7.50 4.80 29.57
C PHE A 665 -7.00 4.67 31.02
N ARG A 666 -7.89 4.29 31.95
CA ARG A 666 -7.55 4.08 33.37
C ARG A 666 -6.59 2.89 33.56
N GLU A 667 -6.83 1.77 32.87
CA GLU A 667 -6.01 0.56 32.91
C GLU A 667 -4.55 0.86 32.54
N ILE A 668 -4.32 1.71 31.53
CA ILE A 668 -2.96 2.08 31.13
C ILE A 668 -2.33 3.18 32.01
N GLY A 669 -2.99 3.59 33.09
CA GLY A 669 -2.52 4.64 34.02
C GLY A 669 -2.68 6.06 33.46
N GLY A 670 -3.46 6.23 32.39
CA GLY A 670 -3.71 7.51 31.76
C GLY A 670 -2.49 8.23 31.20
N ILE A 671 -2.56 9.55 31.15
CA ILE A 671 -1.48 10.44 30.70
C ILE A 671 -0.58 10.70 31.89
N THR A 672 0.43 9.86 32.09
CA THR A 672 1.39 10.00 33.21
C THR A 672 2.71 10.52 32.67
N MET A 673 3.15 11.69 33.13
CA MET A 673 4.51 12.18 32.95
C MET A 673 5.16 12.25 34.33
N ALA A 674 6.02 11.30 34.68
CA ALA A 674 6.65 11.25 36.00
C ALA A 674 7.69 12.38 36.16
N GLY A 675 7.23 13.58 36.55
CA GLY A 675 8.10 14.72 36.89
C GLY A 675 8.76 15.43 35.69
N VAL A 676 8.39 15.09 34.46
CA VAL A 676 8.91 15.74 33.25
C VAL A 676 7.86 16.69 32.68
N LYS A 677 8.17 17.99 32.65
CA LYS A 677 7.31 18.99 31.98
C LYS A 677 7.47 18.85 30.46
N SER A 678 6.57 18.10 29.83
CA SER A 678 6.55 17.89 28.38
C SER A 678 5.38 18.63 27.73
N ASN A 679 5.62 19.18 26.54
CA ASN A 679 4.57 19.77 25.71
C ASN A 679 3.89 18.73 24.81
N PHE A 680 4.30 17.46 24.89
CA PHE A 680 3.89 16.35 24.03
C PHE A 680 3.13 15.26 24.82
N VAL A 681 2.28 15.68 25.76
CA VAL A 681 1.57 14.81 26.70
C VAL A 681 0.58 13.86 26.00
N ASP A 682 0.07 14.24 24.84
CA ASP A 682 -0.77 13.40 23.99
C ASP A 682 0.04 12.30 23.31
N TRP A 683 1.24 12.63 22.81
CA TRP A 683 2.12 11.65 22.16
C TRP A 683 2.54 10.54 23.12
N SER A 684 2.81 10.85 24.39
CA SER A 684 3.17 9.82 25.38
C SER A 684 2.04 8.82 25.63
N PHE A 685 0.78 9.26 25.63
CA PHE A 685 -0.38 8.40 25.72
C PHE A 685 -0.49 7.46 24.51
N TRP A 686 -0.32 7.98 23.30
CA TRP A 686 -0.34 7.17 22.08
C TRP A 686 0.74 6.07 22.10
N LEU A 687 1.96 6.43 22.51
CA LEU A 687 3.07 5.48 22.63
C LEU A 687 2.76 4.41 23.68
N LYS A 688 2.25 4.79 24.85
CA LYS A 688 1.87 3.85 25.91
C LYS A 688 0.76 2.90 25.44
N ALA A 689 -0.29 3.42 24.81
CA ALA A 689 -1.38 2.64 24.26
C ALA A 689 -0.87 1.63 23.21
N SER A 690 0.00 2.06 22.30
CA SER A 690 0.59 1.20 21.26
C SER A 690 1.48 0.11 21.85
N LEU A 691 2.36 0.46 22.82
CA LEU A 691 3.26 -0.49 23.49
C LEU A 691 2.50 -1.56 24.27
N ARG A 692 1.41 -1.18 24.94
CA ARG A 692 0.53 -2.08 25.69
C ARG A 692 -0.45 -2.86 24.80
N GLY A 693 -0.39 -2.66 23.48
CA GLY A 693 -1.16 -3.43 22.51
C GLY A 693 -2.64 -3.07 22.47
N LEU A 694 -3.02 -1.86 22.90
CA LEU A 694 -4.38 -1.36 22.71
C LEU A 694 -4.70 -1.26 21.22
N HIS A 695 -5.95 -1.53 20.87
CA HIS A 695 -6.45 -1.37 19.51
C HIS A 695 -6.65 0.11 19.20
N ILE A 696 -5.66 0.71 18.52
CA ILE A 696 -5.70 2.12 18.08
C ILE A 696 -6.20 2.20 16.64
N GLU A 697 -7.29 2.93 16.42
CA GLU A 697 -7.88 3.20 15.10
C GLU A 697 -7.80 4.69 14.74
N LEU A 698 -8.00 5.01 13.45
CA LEU A 698 -8.01 6.38 12.94
C LEU A 698 -9.28 6.64 12.14
N VAL A 699 -10.05 7.65 12.54
CA VAL A 699 -11.13 8.19 11.71
C VAL A 699 -10.52 9.00 10.56
N PRO A 700 -10.77 8.64 9.29
CA PRO A 700 -10.15 9.26 8.10
C PRO A 700 -10.79 10.60 7.72
N GLU A 701 -11.38 11.31 8.68
CA GLU A 701 -12.07 12.60 8.48
C GLU A 701 -11.45 13.68 9.36
N PRO A 702 -11.32 14.93 8.87
CA PRO A 702 -11.04 16.06 9.73
C PRO A 702 -12.28 16.36 10.57
N LEU A 703 -12.25 16.04 11.86
CA LEU A 703 -13.43 16.15 12.74
C LEU A 703 -13.49 17.43 13.58
N TYR A 704 -12.46 18.27 13.52
CA TYR A 704 -12.44 19.55 14.22
C TYR A 704 -11.51 20.55 13.55
N LYS A 705 -11.74 21.84 13.86
CA LYS A 705 -10.84 22.93 13.50
C LYS A 705 -9.78 23.06 14.58
N TYR A 706 -8.52 22.88 14.19
CA TYR A 706 -7.37 23.15 15.03
C TYR A 706 -6.93 24.60 14.88
N ARG A 707 -6.77 25.32 15.98
CA ARG A 707 -6.36 26.73 16.00
C ARG A 707 -4.83 26.87 15.93
N LEU A 708 -4.30 27.23 14.76
CA LEU A 708 -2.86 27.50 14.60
C LEU A 708 -2.44 28.75 15.36
N LYS A 709 -1.35 28.63 16.15
CA LYS A 709 -0.72 29.73 16.88
C LYS A 709 -1.71 30.47 17.80
N SER A 710 -2.55 29.72 18.54
CA SER A 710 -3.25 30.30 19.68
C SER A 710 -2.25 31.00 20.60
N ARG A 711 -2.67 32.12 21.21
CA ARG A 711 -1.85 32.84 22.19
C ARG A 711 -1.46 31.82 23.28
N ASP A 712 -0.16 31.69 23.55
CA ASP A 712 0.40 30.72 24.50
C ASP A 712 0.32 29.23 24.06
N SER A 713 0.17 28.95 22.75
CA SER A 713 0.30 27.59 22.18
C SER A 713 1.67 26.98 22.51
N LEU A 714 1.66 25.76 23.05
CA LEU A 714 2.84 24.99 23.43
C LEU A 714 3.79 24.68 22.25
N TYR A 715 3.32 24.84 21.01
CA TYR A 715 4.09 24.62 19.78
C TYR A 715 5.12 25.72 19.48
N ASN A 716 5.07 26.85 20.18
CA ASN A 716 5.98 27.99 19.95
C ASN A 716 7.34 27.88 20.68
N ASP A 717 7.63 26.77 21.38
CA ASP A 717 8.96 26.52 21.99
C ASP A 717 9.88 25.80 20.96
N ASP A 718 10.46 26.59 20.05
CA ASP A 718 11.29 26.17 18.90
C ASP A 718 12.72 25.70 19.30
N SER A 719 12.93 25.26 20.54
CA SER A 719 14.26 25.11 21.15
C SER A 719 15.02 23.82 20.80
N GLY A 720 14.61 23.06 19.77
CA GLY A 720 15.24 21.76 19.42
C GLY A 720 15.18 20.71 20.54
N SER A 721 14.50 21.00 21.66
CA SER A 721 14.46 20.22 22.89
C SER A 721 13.32 19.20 22.93
N GLY A 722 12.39 19.21 21.98
CA GLY A 722 11.28 18.25 21.93
C GLY A 722 11.73 16.80 21.73
N HIS A 723 12.74 16.56 20.89
CA HIS A 723 13.32 15.23 20.68
C HIS A 723 14.07 14.72 21.93
N SER A 724 14.75 15.60 22.68
CA SER A 724 15.42 15.18 23.92
C SER A 724 14.43 14.93 25.07
N ARG A 725 13.28 15.63 25.08
CA ARG A 725 12.19 15.39 26.03
C ARG A 725 11.48 14.05 25.74
N ILE A 726 11.13 13.74 24.49
CA ILE A 726 10.50 12.44 24.16
C ILE A 726 11.43 11.26 24.45
N LEU A 727 12.75 11.42 24.27
CA LEU A 727 13.71 10.37 24.64
C LEU A 727 13.75 10.09 26.14
N LYS A 728 13.57 11.12 26.98
CA LYS A 728 13.41 10.92 28.44
C LYS A 728 12.10 10.18 28.75
N GLU A 729 11.02 10.47 28.03
CA GLU A 729 9.77 9.72 28.18
C GLU A 729 9.92 8.27 27.74
N MET A 730 10.67 8.02 26.67
CA MET A 730 10.95 6.67 26.22
C MET A 730 11.84 5.90 27.20
N GLU A 731 12.81 6.57 27.82
CA GLU A 731 13.60 5.97 28.91
C GLU A 731 12.70 5.60 30.10
N TYR A 732 11.74 6.46 30.44
CA TYR A 732 10.76 6.19 31.49
C TYR A 732 9.86 5.00 31.13
N LEU A 733 9.24 5.01 29.95
CA LEU A 733 8.45 3.87 29.45
C LEU A 733 9.27 2.59 29.44
N TYR A 734 10.53 2.64 29.00
CA TYR A 734 11.41 1.47 29.04
C TYR A 734 11.64 0.94 30.46
N ARG A 735 11.72 1.79 31.47
CA ARG A 735 11.95 1.38 32.87
C ARG A 735 10.71 0.77 33.52
N ASP A 736 9.53 1.26 33.18
CA ASP A 736 8.28 0.92 33.88
C ASP A 736 7.41 -0.11 33.13
N GLU A 737 7.74 -0.42 31.87
CA GLU A 737 6.99 -1.40 31.07
C GLU A 737 7.50 -2.84 31.23
N SER A 738 6.69 -3.81 30.81
CA SER A 738 7.01 -5.25 30.82
C SER A 738 8.23 -5.59 29.93
N PRO A 739 8.93 -6.71 30.18
CA PRO A 739 10.03 -7.17 29.31
C PRO A 739 9.64 -7.25 27.83
N GLU A 740 8.41 -7.69 27.53
CA GLU A 740 7.88 -7.79 26.17
C GLU A 740 7.66 -6.41 25.55
N ALA A 741 7.11 -5.46 26.30
CA ALA A 741 6.95 -4.08 25.85
C ALA A 741 8.29 -3.36 25.68
N ARG A 742 9.30 -3.67 26.51
CA ARG A 742 10.68 -3.19 26.34
C ARG A 742 11.33 -3.72 25.07
N ALA A 743 11.15 -5.01 24.76
CA ALA A 743 11.65 -5.61 23.53
C ALA A 743 11.02 -4.93 22.30
N LYS A 744 9.69 -4.73 22.32
CA LYS A 744 8.98 -3.97 21.28
C LYS A 744 9.52 -2.54 21.15
N LEU A 745 9.71 -1.84 22.26
CA LEU A 745 10.24 -0.47 22.28
C LEU A 745 11.66 -0.42 21.69
N LEU A 746 12.53 -1.38 22.02
CA LEU A 746 13.87 -1.49 21.44
C LEU A 746 13.83 -1.76 19.93
N ASP A 747 13.01 -2.71 19.48
CA ASP A 747 12.83 -2.99 18.04
C ASP A 747 12.35 -1.75 17.30
N MET A 748 11.37 -1.04 17.86
CA MET A 748 10.82 0.19 17.30
C MET A 748 11.85 1.33 17.26
N LEU A 749 12.67 1.48 18.31
CA LEU A 749 13.76 2.46 18.36
C LEU A 749 14.83 2.15 17.32
N VAL A 750 15.27 0.90 17.21
CA VAL A 750 16.27 0.47 16.22
C VAL A 750 15.75 0.75 14.80
N LEU A 751 14.51 0.37 14.50
CA LEU A 751 13.88 0.60 13.20
C LEU A 751 13.71 2.10 12.90
N GLY A 752 13.28 2.90 13.87
CA GLY A 752 13.07 4.33 13.73
C GLY A 752 14.39 5.09 13.46
N TYR A 753 15.44 4.78 14.24
CA TYR A 753 16.76 5.40 14.07
C TYR A 753 17.46 4.93 12.80
N ALA A 754 17.38 3.65 12.44
CA ALA A 754 17.87 3.15 11.16
C ALA A 754 17.20 3.86 9.98
N ALA A 755 15.87 4.02 10.03
CA ALA A 755 15.10 4.72 9.01
C ALA A 755 15.42 6.22 8.90
N GLN A 756 15.83 6.86 10.01
CA GLN A 756 16.28 8.26 10.03
C GLN A 756 17.73 8.42 9.55
N ALA A 757 18.61 7.49 9.91
CA ALA A 757 20.01 7.48 9.49
C ALA A 757 20.20 6.99 8.04
N GLY A 758 19.20 6.31 7.47
CA GLY A 758 19.29 5.68 6.15
C GLY A 758 20.29 4.52 6.11
N VAL A 759 20.47 3.84 7.25
CA VAL A 759 21.47 2.77 7.48
C VAL A 759 20.77 1.44 7.67
#